data_AF-A0A385MV51-F1
#
_entry.id   AF-A0A385MV51-F1
#
_cell.length_a   1.000
_cell.length_b   1.000
_cell.length_c   1.000
_cell.angle_alpha   90.00
_cell.angle_beta   90.00
_cell.angle_gamma   90.00
#
_symmetry.space_group_name_H-M   'P 1'
#
loop_
_entity.id
_entity.type
_entity.pdbx_description
1 polymer ?
#
loop_
_entity_poly.entity_id
_entity_poly.type
_entity_poly.pdbx_seq_one_letter_code
_entity_poly.pdbx_strand_id
1 'polypeptide(L)'
;MTRSVQSRLNEAKKALMQSQFAQAVSLCKECLSGNDNTLTDRECLYLMAVALRMTKEPAQALPVLDRLLKAFPDYGRGYQEQGYCFKALQKGREMAAAFYRATRFNPALLTAWRELEQVYRQTGNTDALMLAGQHIQSLSSLPKPLLGAMDLLHEGQLQKAEQICRDFLKQHKHHPDAMMLLAEAGMQLKVYHDAEFLLESCTELYPDNEAAATAYQSVLGKLGKFPRAVEFARGRLARQPDNFQAAVALAHALTGTGEVDEALTLYRTLLDKNSRRPALWVQYGHALKAAGDAAAAVAAYEKAAEIAPDFGDAYWSLANTKTYSFPASLTGGMKTAAENENTALDDKIHLYFALGKASEDDKAFDDAFRYYDNGNQLKRQTLRFDISRTEQAMASQQSACNAALFEHAKGCDAPDPIFIVGLPRAGSTLLEQILASHSMVDGTMELHDILGIASGLSHQAVPYPQNLSSLTDEQCKKLGEQYIAQTRAYRRGAPFFIDKMPNNFIHTGLIKRILPNAKIIDARRDAVACCFSGFKQLFGEGQEFSYSLNDIGRYYNAYRKLMDHWHEVLPGQILTVQHEDVINDLEGQVRRMLDFCGLPFEEACLNFHQTKRVIKTPSSEQVRQPIYRSGMTQWKGFEPYLAPLFSVLDGETEA
;
A
#
# COMPACT_ATOMS: atom_id res chain seq x y z
N MET A 1 -31.63 2.67 -14.97
CA MET A 1 -31.04 3.94 -15.46
C MET A 1 -29.60 3.78 -15.98
N THR A 2 -28.71 3.04 -15.33
CA THR A 2 -27.29 2.83 -15.76
C THR A 2 -27.11 2.27 -17.17
N ARG A 3 -27.97 1.35 -17.65
CA ARG A 3 -27.91 0.83 -19.03
C ARG A 3 -28.14 1.90 -20.11
N SER A 4 -28.92 2.96 -19.85
CA SER A 4 -29.15 4.00 -20.86
C SER A 4 -27.97 4.96 -20.98
N VAL A 5 -27.27 5.22 -19.87
CA VAL A 5 -26.09 6.11 -19.85
C VAL A 5 -24.92 5.46 -20.59
N GLN A 6 -24.64 4.18 -20.33
CA GLN A 6 -23.56 3.47 -21.03
C GLN A 6 -23.82 3.36 -22.55
N SER A 7 -25.08 3.17 -22.96
CA SER A 7 -25.46 3.15 -24.37
C SER A 7 -25.16 4.50 -25.05
N ARG A 8 -25.60 5.60 -24.45
CA ARG A 8 -25.35 6.95 -24.97
C ARG A 8 -23.87 7.30 -25.02
N LEU A 9 -23.09 6.88 -24.03
CA LEU A 9 -21.64 7.06 -24.05
C LEU A 9 -20.98 6.32 -25.22
N ASN A 10 -21.44 5.11 -25.53
CA ASN A 10 -20.97 4.37 -26.70
C ASN A 10 -21.39 5.05 -28.01
N GLU A 11 -22.60 5.63 -28.07
CA GLU A 11 -23.06 6.44 -29.20
C GLU A 11 -22.21 7.70 -29.37
N ALA A 12 -21.84 8.38 -28.28
CA ALA A 12 -20.95 9.55 -28.32
C ALA A 12 -19.57 9.18 -28.87
N LYS A 13 -19.00 8.04 -28.46
CA LYS A 13 -17.75 7.51 -29.03
C LYS A 13 -17.87 7.23 -30.52
N LYS A 14 -18.99 6.62 -30.94
CA LYS A 14 -19.26 6.33 -32.35
C LYS A 14 -19.40 7.62 -33.17
N ALA A 15 -20.13 8.61 -32.66
CA ALA A 15 -20.26 9.92 -33.28
C ALA A 15 -18.89 10.59 -33.45
N LEU A 16 -18.03 10.54 -32.41
CA LEU A 16 -16.67 11.07 -32.49
C LEU A 16 -15.84 10.37 -33.59
N MET A 17 -15.89 9.03 -33.65
CA MET A 17 -15.22 8.24 -34.72
C MET A 17 -15.75 8.57 -36.12
N GLN A 18 -17.02 8.93 -36.23
CA GLN A 18 -17.69 9.33 -37.47
C GLN A 18 -17.53 10.83 -37.78
N SER A 19 -16.70 11.55 -37.03
CA SER A 19 -16.50 13.01 -37.15
C SER A 19 -17.77 13.86 -36.93
N GLN A 20 -18.77 13.31 -36.23
CA GLN A 20 -20.00 13.98 -35.83
C GLN A 20 -19.80 14.70 -34.48
N PHE A 21 -18.90 15.68 -34.44
CA PHE A 21 -18.41 16.30 -33.20
C PHE A 21 -19.49 16.99 -32.37
N ALA A 22 -20.39 17.74 -33.02
CA ALA A 22 -21.49 18.43 -32.32
C ALA A 22 -22.45 17.43 -31.63
N GLN A 23 -22.73 16.30 -32.31
CA GLN A 23 -23.54 15.23 -31.75
C GLN A 23 -22.83 14.55 -30.57
N ALA A 24 -21.53 14.28 -30.69
CA ALA A 24 -20.74 13.73 -29.60
C ALA A 24 -20.77 14.65 -28.35
N VAL A 25 -20.64 15.97 -28.53
CA VAL A 25 -20.76 16.94 -27.43
C VAL A 25 -22.15 16.91 -26.80
N SER A 26 -23.23 16.86 -27.60
CA SER A 26 -24.61 16.78 -27.08
C SER A 26 -24.81 15.53 -26.24
N LEU A 27 -24.44 14.36 -26.79
CA LEU A 27 -24.60 13.08 -26.11
C LEU A 27 -23.81 13.02 -24.80
N CYS A 28 -22.58 13.55 -24.78
CA CYS A 28 -21.79 13.62 -23.55
C CYS A 28 -22.42 14.54 -22.50
N LYS A 29 -22.96 15.71 -22.89
CA LYS A 29 -23.67 16.61 -21.95
C LYS A 29 -24.87 15.93 -21.30
N GLU A 30 -25.61 15.12 -22.06
CA GLU A 30 -26.76 14.34 -21.56
C GLU A 30 -26.37 13.18 -20.63
N CYS A 31 -25.09 12.78 -20.62
CA CYS A 31 -24.58 11.71 -19.77
C CYS A 31 -23.96 12.21 -18.46
N LEU A 32 -23.68 13.51 -18.34
CA LEU A 32 -23.05 14.08 -17.15
C LEU A 32 -23.98 14.03 -15.95
N SER A 33 -23.46 13.53 -14.82
CA SER A 33 -24.20 13.41 -13.56
C SER A 33 -24.39 14.74 -12.82
N GLY A 34 -23.62 15.76 -13.19
CA GLY A 34 -23.59 17.08 -12.53
C GLY A 34 -22.60 17.19 -11.37
N ASN A 35 -22.17 16.07 -10.77
CA ASN A 35 -21.22 16.03 -9.66
C ASN A 35 -19.77 15.69 -10.07
N ASP A 36 -19.52 15.46 -11.37
CA ASP A 36 -18.21 15.28 -12.04
C ASP A 36 -17.22 14.24 -11.49
N ASN A 37 -17.64 13.39 -10.56
CA ASN A 37 -16.75 12.48 -9.87
C ASN A 37 -16.88 11.02 -10.33
N THR A 38 -17.63 10.72 -11.39
CA THR A 38 -17.78 9.36 -11.91
C THR A 38 -16.84 9.07 -13.09
N LEU A 39 -16.45 7.81 -13.29
CA LEU A 39 -15.68 7.40 -14.47
C LEU A 39 -16.40 7.70 -15.79
N THR A 40 -17.73 7.67 -15.77
CA THR A 40 -18.57 8.10 -16.88
C THR A 40 -18.40 9.59 -17.16
N ASP A 41 -18.42 10.43 -16.12
CA ASP A 41 -18.20 11.88 -16.25
C ASP A 41 -16.79 12.16 -16.79
N ARG A 42 -15.77 11.46 -16.27
CA ARG A 42 -14.40 11.52 -16.77
C ARG A 42 -14.35 11.29 -18.28
N GLU A 43 -14.99 10.21 -18.73
CA GLU A 43 -14.99 9.84 -20.15
C GLU A 43 -15.79 10.84 -21.00
N CYS A 44 -16.92 11.35 -20.50
CA CYS A 44 -17.73 12.36 -21.19
C CYS A 44 -16.99 13.69 -21.36
N LEU A 45 -16.41 14.23 -20.27
CA LEU A 45 -15.66 15.48 -20.30
C LEU A 45 -14.45 15.37 -21.25
N TYR A 46 -13.75 14.23 -21.23
CA TYR A 46 -12.67 13.97 -22.17
C TYR A 46 -13.14 13.96 -23.63
N LEU A 47 -14.19 13.19 -23.96
CA LEU A 47 -14.71 13.12 -25.33
C LEU A 47 -15.23 14.48 -25.82
N MET A 48 -15.84 15.28 -24.94
CA MET A 48 -16.25 16.65 -25.24
C MET A 48 -15.06 17.55 -25.58
N ALA A 49 -13.99 17.51 -24.78
CA ALA A 49 -12.79 18.30 -25.04
C ALA A 49 -12.16 17.94 -26.39
N VAL A 50 -12.07 16.64 -26.69
CA VAL A 50 -11.58 16.14 -28.00
C VAL A 50 -12.47 16.66 -29.12
N ALA A 51 -13.79 16.53 -29.01
CA ALA A 51 -14.73 16.99 -30.04
C ALA A 51 -14.60 18.50 -30.28
N LEU A 52 -14.50 19.32 -29.23
CA LEU A 52 -14.32 20.77 -29.32
C LEU A 52 -12.98 21.16 -29.97
N ARG A 53 -11.89 20.45 -29.66
CA ARG A 53 -10.63 20.67 -30.37
C ARG A 53 -10.75 20.29 -31.84
N MET A 54 -11.43 19.20 -32.17
CA MET A 54 -11.64 18.76 -33.55
C MET A 54 -12.52 19.72 -34.36
N THR A 55 -13.43 20.48 -33.73
CA THR A 55 -14.16 21.59 -34.38
C THR A 55 -13.33 22.88 -34.49
N LYS A 56 -12.03 22.84 -34.14
CA LYS A 56 -11.12 23.99 -34.11
C LYS A 56 -11.51 25.04 -33.05
N GLU A 57 -12.12 24.61 -31.95
CA GLU A 57 -12.50 25.47 -30.82
C GLU A 57 -11.69 25.13 -29.53
N PRO A 58 -10.34 25.13 -29.57
CA PRO A 58 -9.52 24.72 -28.42
C PRO A 58 -9.71 25.61 -27.19
N ALA A 59 -10.12 26.88 -27.37
CA ALA A 59 -10.43 27.77 -26.26
C ALA A 59 -11.67 27.33 -25.45
N GLN A 60 -12.64 26.65 -26.09
CA GLN A 60 -13.81 26.10 -25.41
C GLN A 60 -13.52 24.74 -24.77
N ALA A 61 -12.54 24.00 -25.29
CA ALA A 61 -12.10 22.73 -24.71
C ALA A 61 -11.39 22.92 -23.36
N LEU A 62 -10.62 24.00 -23.18
CA LEU A 62 -9.83 24.24 -21.96
C LEU A 62 -10.67 24.27 -20.67
N PRO A 63 -11.80 25.00 -20.56
CA PRO A 63 -12.65 24.95 -19.37
C PRO A 63 -13.23 23.56 -19.07
N VAL A 64 -13.50 22.75 -20.11
CA VAL A 64 -13.96 21.36 -19.95
C VAL A 64 -12.83 20.49 -19.40
N LEU A 65 -11.59 20.71 -19.86
CA LEU A 65 -10.40 20.03 -19.36
C LEU A 65 -10.04 20.46 -17.95
N ASP A 66 -10.20 21.74 -17.58
CA ASP A 66 -9.97 22.22 -16.22
C ASP A 66 -10.95 21.56 -15.25
N ARG A 67 -12.22 21.43 -15.66
CA ARG A 67 -13.24 20.67 -14.91
C ARG A 67 -12.87 19.18 -14.77
N LEU A 68 -12.42 18.54 -15.85
CA LEU A 68 -11.96 17.16 -15.87
C LEU A 68 -10.77 16.93 -14.94
N LEU A 69 -9.73 17.76 -15.05
CA LEU A 69 -8.47 17.61 -14.33
C LEU A 69 -8.59 18.05 -12.87
N LYS A 70 -9.59 18.87 -12.52
CA LYS A 70 -9.92 19.14 -11.12
C LYS A 70 -10.54 17.91 -10.43
N ALA A 71 -11.38 17.15 -11.14
CA ALA A 71 -11.98 15.93 -10.62
C ALA A 71 -11.03 14.72 -10.70
N PHE A 72 -10.17 14.68 -11.72
CA PHE A 72 -9.23 13.60 -12.00
C PHE A 72 -7.82 14.16 -12.26
N PRO A 73 -7.10 14.57 -11.20
CA PRO A 73 -5.82 15.30 -11.32
C PRO A 73 -4.66 14.44 -11.83
N ASP A 74 -4.84 13.14 -11.93
CA ASP A 74 -3.88 12.17 -12.47
C ASP A 74 -4.24 11.70 -13.90
N TYR A 75 -5.22 12.36 -14.55
CA TYR A 75 -5.70 11.89 -15.84
C TYR A 75 -4.78 12.28 -17.01
N GLY A 76 -3.78 11.44 -17.29
CA GLY A 76 -2.75 11.68 -18.30
C GLY A 76 -3.28 12.04 -19.69
N ARG A 77 -4.32 11.35 -20.18
CA ARG A 77 -4.95 11.69 -21.48
C ARG A 77 -5.63 13.06 -21.48
N GLY A 78 -6.14 13.52 -20.33
CA GLY A 78 -6.67 14.87 -20.15
C GLY A 78 -5.58 15.92 -20.35
N TYR A 79 -4.42 15.75 -19.71
CA TYR A 79 -3.27 16.64 -19.92
C TYR A 79 -2.73 16.60 -21.34
N GLN A 80 -2.73 15.43 -22.01
CA GLN A 80 -2.34 15.35 -23.42
C GLN A 80 -3.28 16.17 -24.30
N GLU A 81 -4.58 16.08 -24.05
CA GLU A 81 -5.60 16.84 -24.77
C GLU A 81 -5.47 18.35 -24.50
N GLN A 82 -5.13 18.73 -23.27
CA GLN A 82 -4.79 20.10 -22.91
C GLN A 82 -3.55 20.60 -23.67
N GLY A 83 -2.52 19.76 -23.80
CA GLY A 83 -1.32 20.02 -24.60
C GLY A 83 -1.65 20.29 -26.06
N TYR A 84 -2.53 19.49 -26.68
CA TYR A 84 -3.00 19.74 -28.04
C TYR A 84 -3.78 21.06 -28.16
N CYS A 85 -4.60 21.41 -27.17
CA CYS A 85 -5.32 22.68 -27.16
C CYS A 85 -4.36 23.88 -27.07
N PHE A 86 -3.36 23.82 -26.18
CA PHE A 86 -2.34 24.87 -26.09
C PHE A 86 -1.46 24.95 -27.34
N LYS A 87 -1.15 23.81 -27.97
CA LYS A 87 -0.46 23.77 -29.27
C LYS A 87 -1.27 24.50 -30.34
N ALA A 88 -2.57 24.26 -30.44
CA ALA A 88 -3.46 24.95 -31.38
C ALA A 88 -3.59 26.46 -31.10
N LEU A 89 -3.47 26.87 -29.83
CA LEU A 89 -3.46 28.27 -29.39
C LEU A 89 -2.07 28.92 -29.42
N GLN A 90 -1.03 28.22 -29.87
CA GLN A 90 0.36 28.69 -29.91
C GLN A 90 0.93 29.10 -28.53
N LYS A 91 0.45 28.48 -27.45
CA LYS A 91 0.92 28.69 -26.08
C LYS A 91 2.03 27.70 -25.70
N GLY A 92 3.26 27.98 -26.15
CA GLY A 92 4.38 27.04 -26.10
C GLY A 92 4.75 26.55 -24.69
N ARG A 93 4.74 27.44 -23.68
CA ARG A 93 5.12 27.07 -22.31
C ARG A 93 4.08 26.16 -21.66
N GLU A 94 2.81 26.52 -21.79
CA GLU A 94 1.67 25.76 -21.26
C GLU A 94 1.53 24.41 -21.97
N MET A 95 1.77 24.38 -23.28
CA MET A 95 1.82 23.17 -24.10
C MET A 95 2.89 22.18 -23.60
N ALA A 96 4.12 22.64 -23.39
CA ALA A 96 5.19 21.82 -22.84
C ALA A 96 4.84 21.30 -21.43
N ALA A 97 4.31 22.17 -20.55
CA ALA A 97 3.90 21.78 -19.21
C ALA A 97 2.78 20.73 -19.21
N ALA A 98 1.79 20.86 -20.10
CA ALA A 98 0.71 19.90 -20.23
C ALA A 98 1.20 18.55 -20.75
N PHE A 99 2.05 18.51 -21.80
CA PHE A 99 2.61 17.24 -22.26
C PHE A 99 3.52 16.58 -21.23
N TYR A 100 4.31 17.36 -20.48
CA TYR A 100 5.12 16.84 -19.38
C TYR A 100 4.25 16.17 -18.32
N ARG A 101 3.16 16.82 -17.90
CA ARG A 101 2.18 16.22 -16.98
C ARG A 101 1.54 14.96 -17.57
N ALA A 102 1.20 14.98 -18.87
CA ALA A 102 0.65 13.82 -19.56
C ALA A 102 1.59 12.61 -19.49
N THR A 103 2.88 12.79 -19.82
CA THR A 103 3.88 11.72 -19.76
C THR A 103 4.20 11.25 -18.35
N ARG A 104 4.06 12.14 -17.35
CA ARG A 104 4.25 11.80 -15.94
C ARG A 104 3.13 10.88 -15.43
N PHE A 105 1.88 11.19 -15.77
CA PHE A 105 0.74 10.41 -15.29
C PHE A 105 0.43 9.18 -16.14
N ASN A 106 0.75 9.24 -17.44
CA ASN A 106 0.61 8.11 -18.34
C ASN A 106 1.83 8.05 -19.28
N PRO A 107 2.88 7.29 -18.90
CA PRO A 107 4.10 7.18 -19.70
C PRO A 107 3.92 6.41 -21.00
N ALA A 108 2.78 5.74 -21.23
CA ALA A 108 2.48 5.07 -22.50
C ALA A 108 2.12 6.04 -23.64
N LEU A 109 1.92 7.32 -23.34
CA LEU A 109 1.51 8.35 -24.29
C LEU A 109 2.65 8.76 -25.23
N LEU A 110 2.91 7.92 -26.24
CA LEU A 110 3.97 8.10 -27.24
C LEU A 110 3.93 9.47 -27.94
N THR A 111 2.74 9.99 -28.24
CA THR A 111 2.63 11.30 -28.89
C THR A 111 3.06 12.44 -27.96
N ALA A 112 2.69 12.39 -26.67
CA ALA A 112 3.14 13.39 -25.70
C ALA A 112 4.67 13.42 -25.57
N TRP A 113 5.31 12.25 -25.57
CA TRP A 113 6.78 12.16 -25.59
C TRP A 113 7.38 12.77 -26.85
N ARG A 114 6.82 12.52 -28.03
CA ARG A 114 7.30 13.11 -29.30
C ARG A 114 7.16 14.63 -29.35
N GLU A 115 6.11 15.18 -28.74
CA GLU A 115 5.93 16.62 -28.62
C GLU A 115 6.97 17.23 -27.66
N LEU A 116 7.23 16.58 -26.52
CA LEU A 116 8.30 17.00 -25.59
C LEU A 116 9.69 16.89 -26.20
N GLU A 117 9.97 15.85 -26.97
CA GLU A 117 11.25 15.68 -27.67
C GLU A 117 11.55 16.88 -28.58
N GLN A 118 10.54 17.38 -29.29
CA GLN A 118 10.67 18.59 -30.11
C GLN A 118 10.97 19.82 -29.26
N VAL A 119 10.28 19.98 -28.13
CA VAL A 119 10.50 21.08 -27.18
C VAL A 119 11.92 21.01 -26.59
N TYR A 120 12.39 19.85 -26.16
CA TYR A 120 13.73 19.66 -25.60
C TYR A 120 14.82 19.90 -26.64
N ARG A 121 14.59 19.50 -27.89
CA ARG A 121 15.49 19.82 -29.01
C ARG A 121 15.58 21.33 -29.26
N GLN A 122 14.44 22.03 -29.24
CA GLN A 122 14.41 23.49 -29.45
C GLN A 122 15.03 24.27 -28.29
N THR A 123 14.86 23.77 -27.05
CA THR A 123 15.38 24.43 -25.84
C THR A 123 16.82 24.04 -25.50
N GLY A 124 17.41 23.06 -26.20
CA GLY A 124 18.77 22.60 -25.97
C GLY A 124 18.96 21.76 -24.70
N ASN A 125 17.89 21.20 -24.12
CA ASN A 125 17.98 20.35 -22.94
C ASN A 125 18.38 18.92 -23.35
N THR A 126 19.69 18.64 -23.38
CA THR A 126 20.27 17.38 -23.86
C THR A 126 19.86 16.17 -23.04
N ASP A 127 19.78 16.31 -21.71
CA ASP A 127 19.47 15.20 -20.82
C ASP A 127 18.01 14.78 -20.96
N ALA A 128 17.09 15.75 -20.95
CA ALA A 128 15.67 15.49 -21.16
C ALA A 128 15.39 14.95 -22.57
N LEU A 129 16.12 15.43 -23.59
CA LEU A 129 16.03 14.94 -24.95
C LEU A 129 16.46 13.46 -25.05
N MET A 130 17.56 13.08 -24.41
CA MET A 130 18.03 11.70 -24.38
C MET A 130 17.01 10.77 -23.71
N LEU A 131 16.47 11.17 -22.55
CA LEU A 131 15.45 10.40 -21.84
C LEU A 131 14.17 10.25 -22.66
N ALA A 132 13.67 11.34 -23.26
CA ALA A 132 12.51 11.28 -24.13
C ALA A 132 12.74 10.35 -25.33
N GLY A 133 13.94 10.41 -25.94
CA GLY A 133 14.32 9.51 -27.04
C GLY A 133 14.30 8.03 -26.65
N GLN A 134 14.84 7.68 -25.47
CA GLN A 134 14.80 6.31 -24.94
C GLN A 134 13.37 5.82 -24.71
N HIS A 135 12.50 6.65 -24.12
CA HIS A 135 11.09 6.32 -23.95
C HIS A 135 10.38 6.13 -25.29
N ILE A 136 10.58 7.04 -26.25
CA ILE A 136 9.99 6.94 -27.60
C ILE A 136 10.42 5.65 -28.29
N GLN A 137 11.70 5.29 -28.20
CA GLN A 137 12.23 4.07 -28.80
C GLN A 137 11.57 2.83 -28.17
N SER A 138 11.53 2.76 -26.83
CA SER A 138 10.89 1.66 -26.10
C SER A 138 9.42 1.51 -26.49
N LEU A 139 8.63 2.58 -26.38
CA LEU A 139 7.21 2.57 -26.72
C LEU A 139 6.94 2.26 -28.21
N SER A 140 7.80 2.73 -29.12
CA SER A 140 7.66 2.46 -30.55
C SER A 140 8.01 1.01 -30.92
N SER A 141 8.79 0.33 -30.07
CA SER A 141 9.14 -1.09 -30.26
C SER A 141 8.06 -2.05 -29.77
N LEU A 142 7.17 -1.60 -28.87
CA LEU A 142 6.09 -2.41 -28.33
C LEU A 142 5.07 -2.79 -29.42
N PRO A 143 4.62 -4.05 -29.47
CA PRO A 143 3.44 -4.43 -30.24
C PRO A 143 2.24 -3.55 -29.92
N LYS A 144 1.48 -3.11 -30.94
CA LYS A 144 0.32 -2.22 -30.77
C LYS A 144 -0.66 -2.67 -29.68
N PRO A 145 -1.01 -3.98 -29.55
CA PRO A 145 -1.85 -4.43 -28.45
C PRO A 145 -1.25 -4.15 -27.06
N LEU A 146 0.06 -4.36 -26.89
CA LEU A 146 0.76 -4.16 -25.63
C LEU A 146 0.93 -2.68 -25.28
N LEU A 147 1.19 -1.82 -26.27
CA LEU A 147 1.17 -0.37 -26.06
C LEU A 147 -0.22 0.11 -25.59
N GLY A 148 -1.28 -0.45 -26.19
CA GLY A 148 -2.66 -0.20 -25.76
C GLY A 148 -2.96 -0.75 -24.36
N ALA A 149 -2.43 -1.91 -24.00
CA ALA A 149 -2.56 -2.46 -22.65
C ALA A 149 -1.85 -1.58 -21.61
N MET A 150 -0.64 -1.08 -21.92
CA MET A 150 0.11 -0.16 -21.07
C MET A 150 -0.65 1.16 -20.85
N ASP A 151 -1.24 1.74 -21.90
CA ASP A 151 -2.12 2.91 -21.78
C ASP A 151 -3.32 2.61 -20.86
N LEU A 152 -4.00 1.47 -21.07
CA LEU A 152 -5.14 1.07 -20.24
C LEU A 152 -4.77 0.84 -18.76
N LEU A 153 -3.55 0.36 -18.47
CA LEU A 153 -3.05 0.24 -17.10
C LEU A 153 -3.02 1.60 -16.41
N HIS A 154 -2.37 2.59 -17.02
CA HIS A 154 -2.27 3.94 -16.46
C HIS A 154 -3.62 4.68 -16.43
N GLU A 155 -4.57 4.31 -17.28
CA GLU A 155 -5.95 4.83 -17.25
C GLU A 155 -6.83 4.16 -16.16
N GLY A 156 -6.28 3.17 -15.44
CA GLY A 156 -6.93 2.41 -14.38
C GLY A 156 -7.97 1.41 -14.89
N GLN A 157 -7.87 0.98 -16.15
CA GLN A 157 -8.70 -0.04 -16.81
C GLN A 157 -8.03 -1.42 -16.77
N LEU A 158 -7.66 -1.84 -15.55
CA LEU A 158 -6.78 -2.98 -15.28
C LEU A 158 -7.28 -4.29 -15.90
N GLN A 159 -8.58 -4.58 -15.82
CA GLN A 159 -9.15 -5.82 -16.37
C GLN A 159 -9.05 -5.87 -17.90
N LYS A 160 -9.15 -4.73 -18.59
CA LYS A 160 -9.00 -4.71 -20.06
C LYS A 160 -7.54 -4.88 -20.46
N ALA A 161 -6.62 -4.24 -19.74
CA ALA A 161 -5.20 -4.41 -19.97
C ALA A 161 -4.77 -5.87 -19.74
N GLU A 162 -5.21 -6.45 -18.63
CA GLU A 162 -5.01 -7.86 -18.28
C GLU A 162 -5.50 -8.81 -19.39
N GLN A 163 -6.75 -8.61 -19.86
CA GLN A 163 -7.31 -9.42 -20.94
C GLN A 163 -6.51 -9.32 -22.23
N ILE A 164 -6.10 -8.10 -22.63
CA ILE A 164 -5.28 -7.89 -23.83
C ILE A 164 -3.93 -8.61 -23.70
N CYS A 165 -3.25 -8.49 -22.56
CA CYS A 165 -1.98 -9.16 -22.33
C CYS A 165 -2.16 -10.70 -22.35
N ARG A 166 -3.21 -11.24 -21.74
CA ARG A 166 -3.50 -12.68 -21.78
C ARG A 166 -3.78 -13.18 -23.18
N ASP A 167 -4.60 -12.47 -23.96
CA ASP A 167 -4.90 -12.85 -25.33
C ASP A 167 -3.68 -12.77 -26.24
N PHE A 168 -2.81 -11.78 -26.01
CA PHE A 168 -1.52 -11.68 -26.69
C PHE A 168 -0.61 -12.88 -26.35
N LEU A 169 -0.51 -13.26 -25.07
CA LEU A 169 0.30 -14.40 -24.62
C LEU A 169 -0.23 -15.75 -25.14
N LYS A 170 -1.54 -15.90 -25.41
CA LYS A 170 -2.05 -17.13 -26.07
C LYS A 170 -1.40 -17.36 -27.44
N GLN A 171 -1.07 -16.29 -28.15
CA GLN A 171 -0.44 -16.34 -29.48
C GLN A 171 1.10 -16.26 -29.39
N HIS A 172 1.61 -15.58 -28.36
CA HIS A 172 3.03 -15.33 -28.12
C HIS A 172 3.45 -15.75 -26.70
N LYS A 173 3.48 -17.07 -26.45
CA LYS A 173 3.50 -17.70 -25.11
C LYS A 173 4.39 -17.04 -24.06
N HIS A 174 5.58 -16.59 -24.43
CA HIS A 174 6.56 -16.06 -23.49
C HIS A 174 7.02 -14.63 -23.83
N HIS A 175 6.23 -13.81 -24.51
CA HIS A 175 6.68 -12.46 -24.86
C HIS A 175 6.98 -11.62 -23.60
N PRO A 176 8.22 -11.12 -23.40
CA PRO A 176 8.65 -10.55 -22.12
C PRO A 176 7.83 -9.33 -21.70
N ASP A 177 7.56 -8.40 -22.63
CA ASP A 177 6.75 -7.21 -22.32
C ASP A 177 5.30 -7.57 -21.94
N ALA A 178 4.73 -8.61 -22.55
CA ALA A 178 3.37 -9.03 -22.23
C ALA A 178 3.32 -9.70 -20.85
N MET A 179 4.35 -10.48 -20.49
CA MET A 179 4.48 -11.06 -19.15
C MET A 179 4.64 -9.98 -18.08
N MET A 180 5.51 -8.98 -18.33
CA MET A 180 5.71 -7.85 -17.40
C MET A 180 4.46 -7.00 -17.25
N LEU A 181 3.79 -6.62 -18.34
CA LEU A 181 2.55 -5.84 -18.30
C LEU A 181 1.41 -6.62 -17.64
N LEU A 182 1.30 -7.93 -17.88
CA LEU A 182 0.32 -8.78 -17.20
C LEU A 182 0.61 -8.88 -15.70
N ALA A 183 1.88 -9.01 -15.31
CA ALA A 183 2.28 -9.02 -13.92
C ALA A 183 2.00 -7.67 -13.25
N GLU A 184 2.27 -6.55 -13.91
CA GLU A 184 1.90 -5.22 -13.40
C GLU A 184 0.39 -5.06 -13.21
N ALA A 185 -0.41 -5.52 -14.19
CA ALA A 185 -1.87 -5.60 -14.05
C ALA A 185 -2.26 -6.43 -12.82
N GLY A 186 -1.64 -7.61 -12.65
CA GLY A 186 -1.84 -8.49 -11.50
C GLY A 186 -1.49 -7.81 -10.17
N MET A 187 -0.36 -7.09 -10.10
CA MET A 187 0.04 -6.35 -8.90
C MET A 187 -0.98 -5.27 -8.53
N GLN A 188 -1.50 -4.51 -9.50
CA GLN A 188 -2.52 -3.48 -9.24
C GLN A 188 -3.90 -4.10 -8.91
N LEU A 189 -4.20 -5.28 -9.45
CA LEU A 189 -5.38 -6.08 -9.12
C LEU A 189 -5.22 -6.88 -7.81
N LYS A 190 -4.06 -6.79 -7.15
CA LYS A 190 -3.68 -7.55 -5.95
C LYS A 190 -3.65 -9.08 -6.15
N VAL A 191 -3.50 -9.55 -7.40
CA VAL A 191 -3.28 -10.95 -7.77
C VAL A 191 -1.78 -11.23 -7.76
N TYR A 192 -1.19 -11.21 -6.56
CA TYR A 192 0.26 -11.20 -6.38
C TYR A 192 0.96 -12.49 -6.79
N HIS A 193 0.31 -13.64 -6.57
CA HIS A 193 0.88 -14.94 -6.91
C HIS A 193 1.14 -15.08 -8.42
N ASP A 194 0.14 -14.74 -9.26
CA ASP A 194 0.29 -14.78 -10.72
C ASP A 194 1.36 -13.79 -11.19
N ALA A 195 1.40 -12.59 -10.60
CA ALA A 195 2.38 -11.57 -10.94
C ALA A 195 3.81 -12.02 -10.63
N GLU A 196 4.04 -12.60 -9.44
CA GLU A 196 5.34 -13.16 -9.06
C GLU A 196 5.74 -14.29 -10.01
N PHE A 197 4.83 -15.24 -10.26
CA PHE A 197 5.11 -16.39 -11.13
C PHE A 197 5.48 -15.95 -12.55
N LEU A 198 4.75 -14.97 -13.11
CA LEU A 198 5.04 -14.42 -14.43
C LEU A 198 6.41 -13.74 -14.48
N LEU A 199 6.77 -12.95 -13.47
CA LEU A 199 8.04 -12.24 -13.43
C LEU A 199 9.22 -13.18 -13.16
N GLU A 200 9.07 -14.15 -12.26
CA GLU A 200 10.03 -15.23 -12.05
C GLU A 200 10.32 -15.96 -13.36
N SER A 201 9.27 -16.46 -14.02
CA SER A 201 9.39 -17.14 -15.32
C SER A 201 10.03 -16.24 -16.38
N CYS A 202 9.70 -14.95 -16.40
CA CYS A 202 10.27 -13.99 -17.34
C CYS A 202 11.79 -13.84 -17.12
N THR A 203 12.24 -13.76 -15.87
CA THR A 203 13.67 -13.65 -15.54
C THR A 203 14.46 -14.93 -15.82
N GLU A 204 13.83 -16.10 -15.76
CA GLU A 204 14.45 -17.36 -16.14
C GLU A 204 14.60 -17.49 -17.67
N LEU A 205 13.56 -17.11 -18.41
CA LEU A 205 13.55 -17.18 -19.88
C LEU A 205 14.39 -16.08 -20.54
N TYR A 206 14.50 -14.92 -19.89
CA TYR A 206 15.18 -13.73 -20.38
C TYR A 206 16.16 -13.18 -19.33
N PRO A 207 17.27 -13.88 -19.05
CA PRO A 207 18.19 -13.52 -17.96
C PRO A 207 18.88 -12.16 -18.13
N ASP A 208 18.96 -11.64 -19.36
CA ASP A 208 19.53 -10.32 -19.67
C ASP A 208 18.48 -9.19 -19.66
N ASN A 209 17.21 -9.51 -19.42
CA ASN A 209 16.14 -8.51 -19.35
C ASN A 209 16.12 -7.83 -17.97
N GLU A 210 16.83 -6.70 -17.88
CA GLU A 210 16.97 -5.93 -16.64
C GLU A 210 15.66 -5.30 -16.14
N ALA A 211 14.72 -5.01 -17.05
CA ALA A 211 13.39 -4.53 -16.69
C ALA A 211 12.59 -5.63 -15.95
N ALA A 212 12.64 -6.87 -16.47
CA ALA A 212 12.01 -8.03 -15.83
C ALA A 212 12.66 -8.32 -14.46
N ALA A 213 13.99 -8.27 -14.39
CA ALA A 213 14.73 -8.47 -13.14
C ALA A 213 14.37 -7.39 -12.08
N THR A 214 14.26 -6.13 -12.49
CA THR A 214 13.85 -5.03 -11.61
C THR A 214 12.40 -5.18 -11.14
N ALA A 215 11.49 -5.51 -12.05
CA ALA A 215 10.09 -5.77 -11.72
C ALA A 215 9.94 -6.94 -10.73
N TYR A 216 10.64 -8.06 -10.99
CA TYR A 216 10.62 -9.22 -10.10
C TYR A 216 11.16 -8.89 -8.70
N GLN A 217 12.31 -8.21 -8.63
CA GLN A 217 12.89 -7.75 -7.38
C GLN A 217 11.93 -6.84 -6.59
N SER A 218 11.22 -5.94 -7.28
CA SER A 218 10.21 -5.07 -6.67
C SER A 218 9.04 -5.89 -6.10
N VAL A 219 8.58 -6.92 -6.81
CA VAL A 219 7.53 -7.82 -6.30
C VAL A 219 8.01 -8.60 -5.08
N LEU A 220 9.22 -9.15 -5.09
CA LEU A 220 9.77 -9.84 -3.92
C LEU A 220 9.85 -8.94 -2.69
N GLY A 221 10.31 -7.69 -2.86
CA GLY A 221 10.34 -6.70 -1.79
C GLY A 221 8.93 -6.35 -1.28
N LYS A 222 7.98 -6.12 -2.19
CA LYS A 222 6.58 -5.82 -1.85
C LYS A 222 5.88 -6.95 -1.10
N LEU A 223 6.16 -8.21 -1.47
CA LEU A 223 5.61 -9.39 -0.80
C LEU A 223 6.36 -9.78 0.47
N GLY A 224 7.39 -9.01 0.85
CA GLY A 224 8.22 -9.30 2.02
C GLY A 224 9.03 -10.59 1.89
N LYS A 225 9.21 -11.13 0.68
CA LYS A 225 10.03 -12.33 0.39
C LYS A 225 11.51 -11.98 0.41
N PHE A 226 11.98 -11.39 1.50
CA PHE A 226 13.31 -10.82 1.63
C PHE A 226 14.46 -11.82 1.44
N PRO A 227 14.41 -13.07 1.94
CA PRO A 227 15.48 -14.04 1.69
C PRO A 227 15.68 -14.30 0.18
N ARG A 228 14.57 -14.51 -0.54
CA ARG A 228 14.57 -14.69 -1.99
C ARG A 228 15.07 -13.43 -2.72
N ALA A 229 14.67 -12.25 -2.23
CA ALA A 229 15.12 -10.96 -2.75
C ALA A 229 16.64 -10.76 -2.57
N VAL A 230 17.22 -11.21 -1.45
CA VAL A 230 18.67 -11.19 -1.20
C VAL A 230 19.39 -12.11 -2.18
N GLU A 231 18.96 -13.37 -2.31
CA GLU A 231 19.57 -14.33 -3.24
C GLU A 231 19.55 -13.82 -4.68
N PHE A 232 18.39 -13.32 -5.12
CA PHE A 232 18.22 -12.80 -6.47
C PHE A 232 19.08 -11.55 -6.73
N ALA A 233 19.13 -10.61 -5.78
CA ALA A 233 19.95 -9.40 -5.91
C ALA A 233 21.46 -9.71 -5.89
N ARG A 234 21.92 -10.65 -5.04
CA ARG A 234 23.31 -11.13 -5.04
C ARG A 234 23.67 -11.79 -6.38
N GLY A 235 22.77 -12.60 -6.94
CA GLY A 235 22.94 -13.19 -8.27
C GLY A 235 23.08 -12.15 -9.39
N ARG A 236 22.29 -11.06 -9.33
CA ARG A 236 22.39 -9.93 -10.27
C ARG A 236 23.72 -9.19 -10.13
N LEU A 237 24.15 -8.90 -8.91
CA LEU A 237 25.44 -8.23 -8.65
C LEU A 237 26.65 -9.08 -9.01
N ALA A 238 26.56 -10.42 -8.91
CA ALA A 238 27.61 -11.31 -9.38
C ALA A 238 27.84 -11.20 -10.90
N ARG A 239 26.79 -10.90 -11.67
CA ARG A 239 26.87 -10.68 -13.13
C ARG A 239 27.21 -9.25 -13.50
N GLN A 240 26.67 -8.29 -12.75
CA GLN A 240 26.86 -6.85 -12.96
C GLN A 240 27.21 -6.16 -11.64
N PRO A 241 28.50 -6.18 -11.23
CA PRO A 241 28.92 -5.67 -9.92
C PRO A 241 28.60 -4.19 -9.67
N ASP A 242 28.55 -3.39 -10.73
CA ASP A 242 28.26 -1.95 -10.68
C ASP A 242 26.77 -1.61 -10.85
N ASN A 243 25.87 -2.60 -10.86
CA ASN A 243 24.44 -2.36 -11.04
C ASN A 243 23.84 -1.67 -9.79
N PHE A 244 23.61 -0.37 -9.92
CA PHE A 244 23.05 0.48 -8.86
C PHE A 244 21.70 -0.02 -8.33
N GLN A 245 20.78 -0.43 -9.22
CA GLN A 245 19.43 -0.85 -8.82
C GLN A 245 19.46 -2.18 -8.07
N ALA A 246 20.29 -3.13 -8.51
CA ALA A 246 20.51 -4.39 -7.80
C ALA A 246 21.14 -4.17 -6.42
N ALA A 247 22.10 -3.23 -6.30
CA ALA A 247 22.72 -2.88 -5.02
C ALA A 247 21.73 -2.23 -4.04
N VAL A 248 20.91 -1.28 -4.50
CA VAL A 248 19.84 -0.68 -3.67
C VAL A 248 18.86 -1.77 -3.22
N ALA A 249 18.45 -2.66 -4.13
CA ALA A 249 17.52 -3.74 -3.80
C ALA A 249 18.12 -4.76 -2.81
N LEU A 250 19.41 -5.08 -2.92
CA LEU A 250 20.11 -5.91 -1.95
C LEU A 250 20.11 -5.25 -0.57
N ALA A 251 20.48 -3.96 -0.49
CA ALA A 251 20.50 -3.23 0.77
C ALA A 251 19.11 -3.21 1.44
N HIS A 252 18.05 -2.99 0.66
CA HIS A 252 16.67 -3.04 1.14
C HIS A 252 16.29 -4.46 1.63
N ALA A 253 16.63 -5.49 0.87
CA ALA A 253 16.33 -6.87 1.23
C ALA A 253 17.10 -7.34 2.48
N LEU A 254 18.35 -6.91 2.65
CA LEU A 254 19.17 -7.18 3.85
C LEU A 254 18.59 -6.50 5.10
N THR A 255 18.14 -5.25 4.99
CA THR A 255 17.35 -4.62 6.06
C THR A 255 16.11 -5.46 6.35
N GLY A 256 15.48 -6.02 5.31
CA GLY A 256 14.38 -6.99 5.33
C GLY A 256 14.65 -8.29 6.11
N THR A 257 15.82 -8.90 5.94
CA THR A 257 16.22 -10.13 6.66
C THR A 257 16.80 -9.84 8.05
N GLY A 258 17.14 -8.58 8.35
CA GLY A 258 17.76 -8.18 9.61
C GLY A 258 19.29 -8.21 9.58
N GLU A 259 19.90 -8.43 8.41
CA GLU A 259 21.34 -8.28 8.14
C GLU A 259 21.71 -6.79 8.03
N VAL A 260 21.42 -6.02 9.07
CA VAL A 260 21.42 -4.54 9.04
C VAL A 260 22.82 -3.97 8.83
N ASP A 261 23.86 -4.57 9.38
CA ASP A 261 25.24 -4.06 9.25
C ASP A 261 25.74 -4.10 7.80
N GLU A 262 25.43 -5.18 7.07
CA GLU A 262 25.75 -5.30 5.64
C GLU A 262 24.93 -4.27 4.82
N ALA A 263 23.64 -4.13 5.14
CA ALA A 263 22.78 -3.14 4.50
C ALA A 263 23.31 -1.71 4.68
N LEU A 264 23.70 -1.33 5.89
CA LEU A 264 24.24 0.00 6.20
C LEU A 264 25.55 0.28 5.44
N THR A 265 26.43 -0.72 5.34
CA THR A 265 27.68 -0.62 4.58
C THR A 265 27.42 -0.37 3.09
N LEU A 266 26.45 -1.11 2.53
CA LEU A 266 26.06 -0.97 1.14
C LEU A 266 25.42 0.39 0.85
N TYR A 267 24.50 0.86 1.72
CA TYR A 267 23.90 2.19 1.58
C TYR A 267 24.94 3.32 1.63
N ARG A 268 25.93 3.25 2.54
CA ARG A 268 27.01 4.25 2.59
C ARG A 268 27.78 4.30 1.27
N THR A 269 28.17 3.14 0.74
CA THR A 269 28.87 3.04 -0.55
C THR A 269 28.04 3.64 -1.71
N LEU A 270 26.72 3.41 -1.71
CA LEU A 270 25.82 3.96 -2.71
C LEU A 270 25.69 5.49 -2.58
N LEU A 271 25.62 6.00 -1.35
CA LEU A 271 25.50 7.42 -1.03
C LEU A 271 26.78 8.21 -1.36
N ASP A 272 27.96 7.61 -1.18
CA ASP A 272 29.24 8.23 -1.57
C ASP A 272 29.26 8.63 -3.06
N LYS A 273 28.61 7.82 -3.90
CA LYS A 273 28.49 8.07 -5.35
C LYS A 273 27.23 8.86 -5.74
N ASN A 274 26.20 8.92 -4.88
CA ASN A 274 24.86 9.41 -5.21
C ASN A 274 24.25 10.32 -4.12
N SER A 275 25.06 11.16 -3.50
CA SER A 275 24.70 11.94 -2.30
C SER A 275 23.52 12.92 -2.48
N ARG A 276 23.11 13.23 -3.72
CA ARG A 276 21.95 14.10 -4.03
C ARG A 276 20.67 13.33 -4.39
N ARG A 277 20.55 12.05 -4.03
CA ARG A 277 19.31 11.26 -4.22
C ARG A 277 18.53 11.16 -2.91
N PRO A 278 17.41 11.90 -2.73
CA PRO A 278 16.71 11.95 -1.45
C PRO A 278 16.09 10.60 -1.04
N ALA A 279 15.57 9.82 -2.00
CA ALA A 279 15.05 8.47 -1.74
C ALA A 279 16.11 7.53 -1.15
N LEU A 280 17.37 7.63 -1.56
CA LEU A 280 18.44 6.78 -1.02
C LEU A 280 18.76 7.12 0.44
N TRP A 281 18.69 8.40 0.81
CA TRP A 281 18.82 8.85 2.20
C TRP A 281 17.67 8.37 3.09
N VAL A 282 16.43 8.38 2.59
CA VAL A 282 15.29 7.81 3.33
C VAL A 282 15.48 6.30 3.56
N GLN A 283 15.87 5.55 2.52
CA GLN A 283 16.12 4.10 2.67
C GLN A 283 17.27 3.80 3.64
N TYR A 284 18.32 4.61 3.63
CA TYR A 284 19.39 4.53 4.62
C TYR A 284 18.89 4.84 6.04
N GLY A 285 18.05 5.87 6.20
CA GLY A 285 17.40 6.19 7.47
C GLY A 285 16.52 5.05 8.00
N HIS A 286 15.79 4.35 7.12
CA HIS A 286 15.02 3.17 7.51
C HIS A 286 15.91 2.02 8.00
N ALA A 287 17.06 1.79 7.36
CA ALA A 287 18.05 0.81 7.81
C ALA A 287 18.65 1.21 9.18
N LEU A 288 18.99 2.48 9.38
CA LEU A 288 19.49 3.00 10.67
C LEU A 288 18.46 2.84 11.79
N LYS A 289 17.19 3.13 11.50
CA LYS A 289 16.08 2.91 12.43
C LYS A 289 15.92 1.43 12.78
N ALA A 290 16.06 0.52 11.80
CA ALA A 290 16.06 -0.91 12.04
C ALA A 290 17.24 -1.36 12.93
N ALA A 291 18.40 -0.72 12.79
CA ALA A 291 19.57 -0.91 13.66
C ALA A 291 19.36 -0.39 15.10
N GLY A 292 18.32 0.41 15.33
CA GLY A 292 18.05 1.07 16.61
C GLY A 292 18.72 2.43 16.79
N ASP A 293 19.38 2.96 15.76
CA ASP A 293 19.99 4.30 15.77
C ASP A 293 19.00 5.35 15.24
N ALA A 294 18.06 5.75 16.11
CA ALA A 294 17.04 6.72 15.77
C ALA A 294 17.63 8.12 15.46
N ALA A 295 18.72 8.50 16.11
CA ALA A 295 19.35 9.81 15.91
C ALA A 295 19.98 9.89 14.51
N ALA A 296 20.73 8.87 14.10
CA ALA A 296 21.28 8.82 12.74
C ALA A 296 20.18 8.69 11.68
N ALA A 297 19.09 7.97 11.98
CA ALA A 297 17.94 7.89 11.08
C ALA A 297 17.31 9.27 10.84
N VAL A 298 17.08 10.05 11.91
CA VAL A 298 16.58 11.43 11.81
C VAL A 298 17.50 12.28 10.94
N ALA A 299 18.81 12.25 11.18
CA ALA A 299 19.77 13.01 10.37
C ALA A 299 19.72 12.63 8.88
N ALA A 300 19.53 11.36 8.55
CA ALA A 300 19.37 10.90 7.17
C ALA A 300 18.07 11.43 6.52
N TYR A 301 16.95 11.40 7.25
CA TYR A 301 15.68 11.95 6.75
C TYR A 301 15.73 13.48 6.58
N GLU A 302 16.34 14.20 7.53
CA GLU A 302 16.58 15.64 7.41
C GLU A 302 17.44 15.95 6.19
N LYS A 303 18.45 15.12 5.90
CA LYS A 303 19.27 15.28 4.69
C LYS A 303 18.46 15.10 3.41
N ALA A 304 17.53 14.14 3.39
CA ALA A 304 16.62 13.96 2.26
C ALA A 304 15.72 15.19 2.04
N ALA A 305 15.16 15.74 3.13
CA ALA A 305 14.33 16.95 3.11
C ALA A 305 15.13 18.21 2.70
N GLU A 306 16.41 18.31 3.06
CA GLU A 306 17.31 19.38 2.62
C GLU A 306 17.55 19.31 1.10
N ILE A 307 17.75 18.10 0.55
CA ILE A 307 18.01 17.88 -0.87
C ILE A 307 16.76 18.19 -1.72
N ALA A 308 15.59 17.79 -1.24
CA ALA A 308 14.31 17.98 -1.92
C ALA A 308 13.22 18.37 -0.91
N PRO A 309 12.95 19.68 -0.72
CA PRO A 309 11.96 20.18 0.24
C PRO A 309 10.51 19.79 -0.05
N ASP A 310 10.22 19.32 -1.26
CA ASP A 310 8.92 18.79 -1.68
C ASP A 310 8.84 17.26 -1.61
N PHE A 311 9.90 16.58 -1.18
CA PHE A 311 9.92 15.12 -1.04
C PHE A 311 9.26 14.71 0.28
N GLY A 312 7.97 14.42 0.20
CA GLY A 312 7.12 14.21 1.36
C GLY A 312 7.51 12.99 2.19
N ASP A 313 8.04 11.94 1.57
CA ASP A 313 8.46 10.70 2.25
C ASP A 313 9.50 10.95 3.35
N ALA A 314 10.40 11.93 3.15
CA ALA A 314 11.35 12.35 4.19
C ALA A 314 10.63 12.89 5.44
N TYR A 315 9.65 13.77 5.25
CA TYR A 315 8.87 14.35 6.34
C TYR A 315 7.94 13.33 7.00
N TRP A 316 7.35 12.42 6.24
CA TRP A 316 6.56 11.32 6.78
C TRP A 316 7.42 10.37 7.62
N SER A 317 8.64 10.07 7.17
CA SER A 317 9.62 9.27 7.90
C SER A 317 10.03 9.93 9.22
N LEU A 318 10.24 11.25 9.22
CA LEU A 318 10.47 12.04 10.44
C LEU A 318 9.25 12.00 11.38
N ALA A 319 8.03 12.19 10.86
CA ALA A 319 6.80 12.14 11.66
C ALA A 319 6.55 10.76 12.29
N ASN A 320 7.00 9.69 11.63
CA ASN A 320 6.95 8.32 12.13
C ASN A 320 8.08 7.97 13.10
N THR A 321 9.02 8.86 13.32
CA THR A 321 9.98 8.80 14.44
C THR A 321 9.32 9.51 15.61
N LYS A 322 8.70 8.75 16.52
CA LYS A 322 7.76 9.28 17.52
C LYS A 322 8.44 10.20 18.54
N THR A 323 9.76 10.12 18.66
CA THR A 323 10.59 10.97 19.52
C THR A 323 11.03 12.27 18.86
N TYR A 324 10.89 12.40 17.54
CA TYR A 324 11.24 13.61 16.82
C TYR A 324 10.14 14.67 17.02
N SER A 325 10.49 15.96 17.07
CA SER A 325 9.54 17.08 17.04
C SER A 325 9.98 18.06 15.96
N PHE A 326 9.05 18.53 15.14
CA PHE A 326 9.39 19.38 14.00
C PHE A 326 9.78 20.78 14.47
N PRO A 327 10.98 21.29 14.11
CA PRO A 327 11.31 22.68 14.36
C PRO A 327 10.47 23.60 13.46
N ALA A 328 10.12 24.79 13.98
CA ALA A 328 9.33 25.78 13.24
C ALA A 328 9.96 26.20 11.89
N SER A 329 11.28 26.06 11.74
CA SER A 329 11.98 26.32 10.47
C SER A 329 11.59 25.35 9.36
N LEU A 330 11.27 24.09 9.69
CA LEU A 330 10.87 23.08 8.71
C LEU A 330 9.37 23.11 8.41
N THR A 331 8.54 23.49 9.38
CA THR A 331 7.07 23.51 9.21
C THR A 331 6.61 24.52 8.15
N GLY A 332 7.25 25.69 8.08
CA GLY A 332 6.96 26.69 7.04
C GLY A 332 7.19 26.15 5.62
N GLY A 333 8.33 25.47 5.40
CA GLY A 333 8.65 24.84 4.12
C GLY A 333 7.68 23.72 3.74
N MET A 334 7.33 22.86 4.71
CA MET A 334 6.33 21.80 4.49
C MET A 334 4.98 22.35 4.04
N LYS A 335 4.51 23.44 4.66
CA LYS A 335 3.25 24.09 4.29
C LYS A 335 3.30 24.60 2.85
N THR A 336 4.35 25.33 2.49
CA THR A 336 4.55 25.82 1.11
C THR A 336 4.60 24.68 0.10
N ALA A 337 5.29 23.58 0.41
CA ALA A 337 5.36 22.42 -0.47
C ALA A 337 4.00 21.71 -0.61
N ALA A 338 3.23 21.56 0.47
CA ALA A 338 1.91 20.92 0.44
C ALA A 338 0.90 21.72 -0.41
N GLU A 339 0.97 23.05 -0.36
CA GLU A 339 0.08 23.97 -1.08
C GLU A 339 0.49 24.17 -2.56
N ASN A 340 1.72 23.80 -2.95
CA ASN A 340 2.21 23.97 -4.32
C ASN A 340 1.55 23.00 -5.31
N GLU A 341 1.01 23.51 -6.41
CA GLU A 341 0.34 22.72 -7.45
C GLU A 341 1.24 21.68 -8.14
N ASN A 342 2.55 21.88 -8.15
CA ASN A 342 3.50 21.00 -8.85
C ASN A 342 4.03 19.84 -7.97
N THR A 343 3.84 19.92 -6.65
CA THR A 343 4.19 18.84 -5.71
C THR A 343 3.39 17.59 -6.05
N ALA A 344 4.05 16.42 -6.05
CA ALA A 344 3.36 15.16 -6.34
C ALA A 344 2.22 14.90 -5.35
N LEU A 345 1.17 14.21 -5.79
CA LEU A 345 0.04 13.90 -4.92
C LEU A 345 0.46 13.10 -3.69
N ASP A 346 1.30 12.07 -3.86
CA ASP A 346 1.82 11.27 -2.74
C ASP A 346 2.66 12.11 -1.78
N ASP A 347 3.50 13.01 -2.30
CA ASP A 347 4.29 13.93 -1.48
C ASP A 347 3.39 14.90 -0.68
N LYS A 348 2.31 15.43 -1.29
CA LYS A 348 1.32 16.24 -0.57
C LYS A 348 0.66 15.47 0.56
N ILE A 349 0.26 14.23 0.31
CA ILE A 349 -0.33 13.36 1.33
C ILE A 349 0.67 13.21 2.48
N HIS A 350 1.91 12.81 2.21
CA HIS A 350 2.95 12.70 3.24
C HIS A 350 3.16 13.99 4.04
N LEU A 351 3.25 15.14 3.36
CA LEU A 351 3.42 16.46 3.99
C LEU A 351 2.24 16.82 4.89
N TYR A 352 1.00 16.54 4.48
CA TYR A 352 -0.17 16.79 5.32
C TYR A 352 -0.18 15.97 6.60
N PHE A 353 0.20 14.70 6.54
CA PHE A 353 0.34 13.89 7.76
C PHE A 353 1.49 14.38 8.66
N ALA A 354 2.60 14.81 8.08
CA ALA A 354 3.72 15.39 8.84
C ALA A 354 3.33 16.72 9.51
N LEU A 355 2.60 17.60 8.80
CA LEU A 355 2.04 18.84 9.34
C LEU A 355 1.01 18.57 10.44
N GLY A 356 0.12 17.60 10.25
CA GLY A 356 -0.85 17.18 11.26
C GLY A 356 -0.17 16.74 12.55
N LYS A 357 0.90 15.95 12.44
CA LYS A 357 1.72 15.54 13.57
C LYS A 357 2.42 16.73 14.23
N ALA A 358 3.06 17.61 13.45
CA ALA A 358 3.72 18.80 13.98
C ALA A 358 2.75 19.70 14.78
N SER A 359 1.57 19.97 14.23
CA SER A 359 0.52 20.74 14.92
C SER A 359 -0.03 20.02 16.15
N GLU A 360 -0.12 18.69 16.12
CA GLU A 360 -0.56 17.90 17.27
C GLU A 360 0.43 17.99 18.44
N ASP A 361 1.74 17.92 18.16
CA ASP A 361 2.78 18.08 19.18
C ASP A 361 2.72 19.47 19.83
N ASP A 362 2.41 20.50 19.03
CA ASP A 362 2.18 21.88 19.47
C ASP A 362 0.81 22.10 20.15
N LYS A 363 -0.01 21.04 20.27
CA LYS A 363 -1.39 21.07 20.81
C LYS A 363 -2.34 21.99 20.04
N ALA A 364 -2.02 22.33 18.80
CA ALA A 364 -2.89 23.04 17.88
C ALA A 364 -3.87 22.05 17.23
N PHE A 365 -4.82 21.54 18.02
CA PHE A 365 -5.69 20.41 17.61
C PHE A 365 -6.56 20.70 16.38
N ASP A 366 -7.03 21.95 16.23
CA ASP A 366 -7.82 22.38 15.08
C ASP A 366 -7.03 22.27 13.78
N ASP A 367 -5.80 22.79 13.78
CA ASP A 367 -4.89 22.71 12.64
C ASP A 367 -4.44 21.27 12.38
N ALA A 368 -4.13 20.53 13.43
CA ALA A 368 -3.74 19.13 13.33
C ALA A 368 -4.83 18.29 12.66
N PHE A 369 -6.09 18.43 13.11
CA PHE A 369 -7.21 17.72 12.52
C PHE A 369 -7.40 18.10 11.06
N ARG A 370 -7.36 19.40 10.73
CA ARG A 370 -7.49 19.88 9.35
C ARG A 370 -6.43 19.30 8.43
N TYR A 371 -5.17 19.21 8.87
CA TYR A 371 -4.11 18.60 8.07
C TYR A 371 -4.29 17.08 7.92
N TYR A 372 -4.63 16.36 8.98
CA TYR A 372 -4.95 14.94 8.88
C TYR A 372 -6.12 14.69 7.93
N ASP A 373 -7.20 15.46 8.05
CA ASP A 373 -8.39 15.34 7.18
C ASP A 373 -8.06 15.65 5.71
N ASN A 374 -7.29 16.69 5.42
CA ASN A 374 -6.83 16.97 4.06
C ASN A 374 -5.98 15.84 3.47
N GLY A 375 -5.01 15.31 4.24
CA GLY A 375 -4.21 14.16 3.84
C GLY A 375 -5.05 12.93 3.57
N ASN A 376 -6.03 12.67 4.44
CA ASN A 376 -7.00 11.59 4.32
C ASN A 376 -7.89 11.71 3.08
N GLN A 377 -8.42 12.90 2.80
CA GLN A 377 -9.24 13.17 1.61
C GLN A 377 -8.44 12.94 0.32
N LEU A 378 -7.20 13.45 0.24
CA LEU A 378 -6.33 13.20 -0.92
C LEU A 378 -5.98 11.72 -1.06
N LYS A 379 -5.65 11.04 0.05
CA LYS A 379 -5.36 9.60 0.00
C LYS A 379 -6.58 8.81 -0.47
N ARG A 380 -7.79 9.14 -0.01
CA ARG A 380 -9.03 8.51 -0.49
C ARG A 380 -9.25 8.67 -1.99
N GLN A 381 -8.86 9.79 -2.59
CA GLN A 381 -8.96 9.98 -4.05
C GLN A 381 -8.07 9.00 -4.83
N THR A 382 -6.96 8.56 -4.24
CA THR A 382 -6.08 7.53 -4.84
C THR A 382 -6.60 6.11 -4.64
N LEU A 383 -7.60 5.91 -3.77
CA LEU A 383 -8.08 4.60 -3.36
C LEU A 383 -9.46 4.33 -3.96
N ARG A 384 -9.67 3.10 -4.44
CA ARG A 384 -11.00 2.61 -4.84
C ARG A 384 -11.61 1.76 -3.73
N PHE A 385 -11.52 2.25 -2.49
CA PHE A 385 -11.98 1.53 -1.31
C PHE A 385 -13.51 1.66 -1.13
N ASP A 386 -14.15 0.53 -0.87
CA ASP A 386 -15.58 0.43 -0.54
C ASP A 386 -15.71 -0.42 0.72
N ILE A 387 -16.04 0.24 1.83
CA ILE A 387 -16.20 -0.41 3.13
C ILE A 387 -17.25 -1.52 3.10
N SER A 388 -18.31 -1.37 2.29
CA SER A 388 -19.41 -2.35 2.23
C SER A 388 -18.95 -3.70 1.70
N ARG A 389 -17.98 -3.72 0.78
CA ARG A 389 -17.37 -4.97 0.29
C ARG A 389 -16.58 -5.67 1.37
N THR A 390 -15.91 -4.89 2.22
CA THR A 390 -15.10 -5.41 3.33
C THR A 390 -16.01 -6.03 4.39
N GLU A 391 -17.11 -5.35 4.75
CA GLU A 391 -18.14 -5.87 5.64
C GLU A 391 -18.75 -7.17 5.10
N GLN A 392 -19.09 -7.22 3.80
CA GLN A 392 -19.60 -8.43 3.14
C GLN A 392 -18.58 -9.58 3.15
N ALA A 393 -17.30 -9.29 2.94
CA ALA A 393 -16.23 -10.29 3.02
C ALA A 393 -16.09 -10.86 4.44
N MET A 394 -16.17 -10.02 5.48
CA MET A 394 -16.15 -10.47 6.87
C MET A 394 -17.41 -11.26 7.24
N ALA A 395 -18.59 -10.84 6.79
CA ALA A 395 -19.82 -11.62 6.96
C ALA A 395 -19.77 -12.97 6.22
N SER A 396 -19.08 -13.03 5.08
CA SER A 396 -18.83 -14.28 4.35
C SER A 396 -17.93 -15.24 5.11
N GLN A 397 -16.97 -14.75 5.90
CA GLN A 397 -16.19 -15.60 6.81
C GLN A 397 -17.08 -16.24 7.87
N GLN A 398 -17.97 -15.45 8.49
CA GLN A 398 -18.90 -15.94 9.51
C GLN A 398 -19.82 -17.03 8.97
N SER A 399 -20.40 -16.80 7.78
CA SER A 399 -21.32 -17.76 7.16
C SER A 399 -20.63 -19.04 6.67
N ALA A 400 -19.39 -18.95 6.19
CA ALA A 400 -18.63 -20.11 5.72
C ALA A 400 -18.03 -20.97 6.86
N CYS A 401 -17.78 -20.37 8.03
CA CYS A 401 -17.05 -21.02 9.13
C CYS A 401 -17.92 -21.20 10.37
N ASN A 402 -18.62 -22.32 10.48
CA ASN A 402 -19.37 -22.72 11.68
C ASN A 402 -18.55 -23.65 12.58
N ALA A 403 -19.06 -23.98 13.77
CA ALA A 403 -18.39 -24.88 14.71
C ALA A 403 -18.02 -26.25 14.09
N ALA A 404 -18.89 -26.82 13.25
CA ALA A 404 -18.67 -28.11 12.59
C ALA A 404 -17.45 -28.11 11.65
N LEU A 405 -17.05 -26.95 11.11
CA LEU A 405 -15.83 -26.84 10.29
C LEU A 405 -14.56 -27.20 11.08
N PHE A 406 -14.59 -26.98 12.39
CA PHE A 406 -13.44 -27.17 13.29
C PHE A 406 -13.49 -28.49 14.08
N GLU A 407 -14.64 -29.17 14.08
CA GLU A 407 -14.77 -30.51 14.62
C GLU A 407 -13.81 -31.46 13.88
N HIS A 408 -12.89 -32.07 14.61
CA HIS A 408 -11.88 -32.98 14.07
C HIS A 408 -10.96 -32.40 13.00
N ALA A 409 -10.69 -31.09 12.99
CA ALA A 409 -9.75 -30.48 12.05
C ALA A 409 -8.34 -31.11 12.14
N LYS A 410 -7.88 -31.72 11.05
CA LYS A 410 -6.53 -32.31 10.90
C LYS A 410 -5.73 -31.50 9.89
N GLY A 411 -5.00 -30.52 10.40
CA GLY A 411 -4.03 -29.74 9.64
C GLY A 411 -2.60 -30.16 9.97
N CYS A 412 -1.67 -29.22 9.89
CA CYS A 412 -0.31 -29.43 10.37
C CYS A 412 -0.30 -29.40 11.92
N ASP A 413 0.27 -30.42 12.54
CA ASP A 413 0.29 -30.59 14.00
C ASP A 413 1.27 -29.65 14.73
N ALA A 414 1.92 -28.74 14.01
CA ALA A 414 2.90 -27.80 14.52
C ALA A 414 2.32 -26.95 15.68
N PRO A 415 2.87 -27.06 16.91
CA PRO A 415 2.36 -26.34 18.08
C PRO A 415 3.01 -24.95 18.27
N ASP A 416 4.03 -24.65 17.47
CA ASP A 416 4.92 -23.50 17.60
C ASP A 416 4.35 -22.13 17.19
N PRO A 417 3.30 -21.96 16.34
CA PRO A 417 2.87 -20.63 15.92
C PRO A 417 1.98 -19.94 16.95
N ILE A 418 2.34 -18.72 17.29
CA ILE A 418 1.52 -17.76 18.05
C ILE A 418 1.12 -16.63 17.09
N PHE A 419 -0.16 -16.49 16.80
CA PHE A 419 -0.67 -15.39 16.01
C PHE A 419 -1.09 -14.24 16.92
N ILE A 420 -0.62 -13.03 16.64
CA ILE A 420 -1.15 -11.81 17.28
C ILE A 420 -1.92 -11.03 16.23
N VAL A 421 -3.24 -11.04 16.38
CA VAL A 421 -4.22 -10.42 15.47
C VAL A 421 -4.90 -9.23 16.15
N GLY A 422 -5.70 -8.48 15.40
CA GLY A 422 -6.51 -7.38 15.91
C GLY A 422 -6.57 -6.21 14.93
N LEU A 423 -7.14 -5.10 15.37
CA LEU A 423 -7.07 -3.86 14.59
C LEU A 423 -5.63 -3.29 14.62
N PRO A 424 -5.09 -2.76 13.51
CA PRO A 424 -3.88 -1.95 13.57
C PRO A 424 -3.99 -0.87 14.63
N ARG A 425 -2.89 -0.58 15.35
CA ARG A 425 -2.84 0.38 16.48
C ARG A 425 -3.57 -0.06 17.76
N ALA A 426 -4.02 -1.31 17.86
CA ALA A 426 -4.60 -1.87 19.09
C ALA A 426 -3.56 -2.33 20.14
N GLY A 427 -2.26 -2.21 19.87
CA GLY A 427 -1.20 -2.59 20.81
C GLY A 427 -0.55 -3.95 20.55
N SER A 428 -0.83 -4.58 19.41
CA SER A 428 -0.24 -5.88 19.02
C SER A 428 1.29 -5.91 19.05
N THR A 429 1.98 -4.83 18.68
CA THR A 429 3.46 -4.74 18.77
C THR A 429 3.95 -4.81 20.22
N LEU A 430 3.21 -4.26 21.18
CA LEU A 430 3.58 -4.36 22.60
C LEU A 430 3.46 -5.81 23.08
N LEU A 431 2.36 -6.48 22.75
CA LEU A 431 2.17 -7.90 23.11
C LEU A 431 3.26 -8.79 22.49
N GLU A 432 3.59 -8.53 21.22
CA GLU A 432 4.67 -9.20 20.53
C GLU A 432 6.01 -8.99 21.22
N GLN A 433 6.31 -7.74 21.63
CA GLN A 433 7.56 -7.41 22.32
C GLN A 433 7.67 -8.11 23.68
N ILE A 434 6.57 -8.15 24.42
CA ILE A 434 6.48 -8.84 25.71
C ILE A 434 6.76 -10.33 25.53
N LEU A 435 6.02 -11.00 24.64
CA LEU A 435 6.16 -12.44 24.44
C LEU A 435 7.51 -12.82 23.82
N ALA A 436 8.00 -12.06 22.86
CA ALA A 436 9.32 -12.29 22.23
C ALA A 436 10.51 -11.95 23.15
N SER A 437 10.26 -11.47 24.37
CA SER A 437 11.30 -11.35 25.40
C SER A 437 11.48 -12.64 26.19
N HIS A 438 10.58 -13.61 26.03
CA HIS A 438 10.70 -14.96 26.58
C HIS A 438 11.74 -15.77 25.77
N SER A 439 12.61 -16.51 26.46
CA SER A 439 13.71 -17.28 25.86
C SER A 439 13.25 -18.34 24.84
N MET A 440 12.03 -18.85 25.00
CA MET A 440 11.39 -19.84 24.14
C MET A 440 10.58 -19.27 22.97
N VAL A 441 10.55 -17.95 22.74
CA VAL A 441 9.68 -17.33 21.74
C VAL A 441 10.46 -16.43 20.79
N ASP A 442 10.44 -16.78 19.51
CA ASP A 442 10.97 -15.93 18.44
C ASP A 442 9.93 -14.89 18.03
N GLY A 443 10.26 -13.62 18.21
CA GLY A 443 9.51 -12.55 17.59
C GLY A 443 9.94 -12.32 16.15
N THR A 444 9.03 -12.50 15.19
CA THR A 444 9.34 -12.40 13.76
C THR A 444 9.01 -11.00 13.19
N MET A 445 7.99 -10.88 12.35
CA MET A 445 7.49 -9.65 11.74
C MET A 445 6.02 -9.83 11.29
N GLU A 446 5.52 -8.91 10.47
CA GLU A 446 4.26 -9.05 9.74
C GLU A 446 4.47 -10.04 8.58
N LEU A 447 4.01 -11.28 8.74
CA LEU A 447 4.14 -12.33 7.72
C LEU A 447 2.91 -12.33 6.81
N HIS A 448 3.14 -12.37 5.49
CA HIS A 448 2.08 -12.29 4.48
C HIS A 448 1.60 -13.67 4.01
N ASP A 449 2.15 -14.74 4.58
CA ASP A 449 1.96 -16.12 4.13
C ASP A 449 0.49 -16.57 4.20
N ILE A 450 -0.23 -16.27 5.30
CA ILE A 450 -1.66 -16.59 5.43
C ILE A 450 -2.50 -15.85 4.38
N LEU A 451 -2.21 -14.58 4.11
CA LEU A 451 -2.86 -13.79 3.07
C LEU A 451 -2.62 -14.41 1.68
N GLY A 452 -1.39 -14.88 1.43
CA GLY A 452 -1.03 -15.59 0.21
C GLY A 452 -1.81 -16.89 0.02
N ILE A 453 -1.93 -17.70 1.08
CA ILE A 453 -2.73 -18.94 1.08
C ILE A 453 -4.20 -18.62 0.79
N ALA A 454 -4.79 -17.64 1.50
CA ALA A 454 -6.18 -17.22 1.30
C ALA A 454 -6.43 -16.71 -0.14
N SER A 455 -5.50 -15.94 -0.70
CA SER A 455 -5.56 -15.48 -2.09
C SER A 455 -5.55 -16.66 -3.06
N GLY A 456 -4.68 -17.66 -2.87
CA GLY A 456 -4.64 -18.86 -3.71
C GLY A 456 -5.96 -19.64 -3.68
N LEU A 457 -6.59 -19.73 -2.51
CA LEU A 457 -7.91 -20.37 -2.36
C LEU A 457 -9.05 -19.56 -3.03
N SER A 458 -8.89 -18.25 -3.18
CA SER A 458 -9.91 -17.37 -3.79
C SER A 458 -10.08 -17.60 -5.30
N HIS A 459 -9.08 -18.18 -5.98
CA HIS A 459 -9.08 -18.42 -7.43
C HIS A 459 -9.65 -19.78 -7.86
N GLN A 460 -10.26 -20.52 -6.93
CA GLN A 460 -10.89 -21.81 -7.22
C GLN A 460 -12.33 -21.65 -7.74
N ALA A 461 -12.92 -22.74 -8.23
CA ALA A 461 -14.30 -22.75 -8.75
C ALA A 461 -15.32 -22.31 -7.70
N VAL A 462 -15.14 -22.74 -6.45
CA VAL A 462 -15.80 -22.15 -5.28
C VAL A 462 -14.76 -21.25 -4.61
N PRO A 463 -15.01 -19.93 -4.49
CA PRO A 463 -14.05 -19.00 -3.92
C PRO A 463 -13.94 -19.15 -2.40
N TYR A 464 -12.81 -18.71 -1.86
CA TYR A 464 -12.62 -18.50 -0.43
C TYR A 464 -13.55 -17.40 0.10
N PRO A 465 -14.16 -17.54 1.30
CA PRO A 465 -13.98 -18.62 2.27
C PRO A 465 -14.91 -19.85 2.10
N GLN A 466 -15.82 -19.86 1.13
CA GLN A 466 -16.83 -20.92 1.01
C GLN A 466 -16.23 -22.30 0.70
N ASN A 467 -15.03 -22.36 0.12
CA ASN A 467 -14.32 -23.61 -0.16
C ASN A 467 -13.58 -24.22 1.05
N LEU A 468 -13.56 -23.56 2.21
CA LEU A 468 -12.86 -24.11 3.39
C LEU A 468 -13.44 -25.46 3.84
N SER A 469 -14.75 -25.65 3.69
CA SER A 469 -15.44 -26.90 4.05
C SER A 469 -15.16 -28.05 3.09
N SER A 470 -14.67 -27.78 1.87
CA SER A 470 -14.32 -28.81 0.89
C SER A 470 -12.84 -29.17 0.89
N LEU A 471 -12.01 -28.47 1.67
CA LEU A 471 -10.60 -28.82 1.85
C LEU A 471 -10.47 -30.13 2.62
N THR A 472 -9.83 -31.10 1.99
CA THR A 472 -9.45 -32.36 2.63
C THR A 472 -8.38 -32.14 3.70
N ASP A 473 -8.31 -33.03 4.69
CA ASP A 473 -7.29 -32.99 5.74
C ASP A 473 -5.86 -32.97 5.18
N GLU A 474 -5.60 -33.72 4.10
CA GLU A 474 -4.29 -33.73 3.43
C GLU A 474 -3.95 -32.37 2.80
N GLN A 475 -4.93 -31.69 2.19
CA GLN A 475 -4.75 -30.33 1.68
C GLN A 475 -4.48 -29.35 2.82
N CYS A 476 -5.26 -29.42 3.90
CA CYS A 476 -5.05 -28.58 5.09
C CYS A 476 -3.65 -28.77 5.67
N LYS A 477 -3.22 -30.03 5.82
CA LYS A 477 -1.88 -30.38 6.31
C LYS A 477 -0.79 -29.81 5.42
N LYS A 478 -0.89 -29.98 4.10
CA LYS A 478 0.08 -29.44 3.14
C LYS A 478 0.18 -27.92 3.21
N LEU A 479 -0.94 -27.21 3.33
CA LEU A 479 -0.95 -25.76 3.47
C LEU A 479 -0.31 -25.31 4.80
N GLY A 480 -0.58 -26.03 5.89
CA GLY A 480 0.07 -25.78 7.18
C GLY A 480 1.57 -26.02 7.15
N GLU A 481 2.02 -27.14 6.56
CA GLU A 481 3.44 -27.45 6.37
C GLU A 481 4.15 -26.42 5.48
N GLN A 482 3.47 -25.94 4.43
CA GLN A 482 3.96 -24.84 3.60
C GLN A 482 4.20 -23.58 4.44
N TYR A 483 3.21 -23.16 5.24
CA TYR A 483 3.34 -22.00 6.12
C TYR A 483 4.51 -22.17 7.10
N ILE A 484 4.64 -23.34 7.74
CA ILE A 484 5.75 -23.61 8.65
C ILE A 484 7.09 -23.53 7.93
N ALA A 485 7.21 -24.11 6.73
CA ALA A 485 8.44 -24.10 5.97
C ALA A 485 8.85 -22.68 5.52
N GLN A 486 7.90 -21.90 5.01
CA GLN A 486 8.16 -20.55 4.48
C GLN A 486 8.57 -19.56 5.58
N THR A 487 8.04 -19.73 6.78
CA THR A 487 8.32 -18.82 7.90
C THR A 487 9.62 -19.13 8.65
N ARG A 488 10.30 -20.27 8.37
CA ARG A 488 11.57 -20.65 9.04
C ARG A 488 12.67 -19.60 8.92
N ALA A 489 12.74 -18.90 7.79
CA ALA A 489 13.79 -17.91 7.52
C ALA A 489 13.74 -16.70 8.48
N TYR A 490 12.62 -16.47 9.16
CA TYR A 490 12.44 -15.35 10.10
C TYR A 490 12.60 -15.76 11.57
N ARG A 491 12.93 -17.04 11.83
CA ARG A 491 13.06 -17.61 13.19
C ARG A 491 14.53 -17.75 13.57
N ARG A 492 14.82 -17.75 14.87
CA ARG A 492 16.16 -17.91 15.44
C ARG A 492 16.32 -19.25 16.17
N GLY A 493 15.33 -20.13 16.07
CA GLY A 493 15.39 -21.51 16.55
C GLY A 493 14.70 -21.73 17.89
N ALA A 494 13.95 -20.74 18.39
CA ALA A 494 13.15 -20.91 19.59
C ALA A 494 11.98 -21.91 19.34
N PRO A 495 11.50 -22.60 20.38
CA PRO A 495 10.40 -23.56 20.25
C PRO A 495 9.08 -22.98 19.76
N PHE A 496 8.84 -21.68 19.97
CA PHE A 496 7.67 -20.96 19.50
C PHE A 496 8.10 -19.75 18.66
N PHE A 497 7.21 -19.29 17.78
CA PHE A 497 7.42 -18.04 17.06
C PHE A 497 6.12 -17.27 16.91
N ILE A 498 6.23 -15.95 16.81
CA ILE A 498 5.09 -15.06 16.67
C ILE A 498 4.94 -14.62 15.22
N ASP A 499 3.79 -14.85 14.62
CA ASP A 499 3.31 -14.10 13.46
C ASP A 499 2.41 -12.96 13.94
N LYS A 500 2.92 -11.74 13.89
CA LYS A 500 2.17 -10.55 14.25
C LYS A 500 1.75 -9.85 12.97
N MET A 501 0.64 -10.31 12.39
CA MET A 501 -0.07 -9.66 11.29
C MET A 501 -1.49 -9.35 11.76
N PRO A 502 -1.81 -8.08 12.12
CA PRO A 502 -3.10 -7.73 12.71
C PRO A 502 -4.28 -8.23 11.88
N ASN A 503 -4.23 -8.02 10.56
CA ASN A 503 -5.27 -8.39 9.59
C ASN A 503 -5.53 -9.91 9.49
N ASN A 504 -4.69 -10.78 10.06
CA ASN A 504 -4.94 -12.23 10.10
C ASN A 504 -6.21 -12.58 10.90
N PHE A 505 -6.80 -11.65 11.66
CA PHE A 505 -8.11 -11.85 12.31
C PHE A 505 -9.21 -12.25 11.31
N ILE A 506 -9.12 -11.81 10.05
CA ILE A 506 -10.08 -12.17 8.99
C ILE A 506 -9.97 -13.67 8.66
N HIS A 507 -8.76 -14.21 8.79
CA HIS A 507 -8.39 -15.55 8.35
C HIS A 507 -8.28 -16.57 9.49
N THR A 508 -8.79 -16.25 10.69
CA THR A 508 -8.80 -17.16 11.84
C THR A 508 -9.35 -18.54 11.51
N GLY A 509 -10.45 -18.62 10.75
CA GLY A 509 -11.01 -19.90 10.30
C GLY A 509 -10.04 -20.72 9.43
N LEU A 510 -9.33 -20.07 8.50
CA LEU A 510 -8.28 -20.72 7.70
C LEU A 510 -7.12 -21.19 8.59
N ILE A 511 -6.60 -20.30 9.44
CA ILE A 511 -5.49 -20.60 10.36
C ILE A 511 -5.82 -21.84 11.19
N LYS A 512 -7.00 -21.90 11.81
CA LYS A 512 -7.39 -23.05 12.64
C LYS A 512 -7.64 -24.33 11.84
N ARG A 513 -7.97 -24.24 10.55
CA ARG A 513 -8.08 -25.42 9.66
C ARG A 513 -6.71 -25.99 9.29
N ILE A 514 -5.74 -25.14 8.98
CA ILE A 514 -4.42 -25.58 8.51
C ILE A 514 -3.40 -25.77 9.65
N LEU A 515 -3.60 -25.11 10.79
CA LEU A 515 -2.77 -25.16 12.00
C LEU A 515 -3.65 -25.30 13.25
N PRO A 516 -4.24 -26.48 13.52
CA PRO A 516 -5.19 -26.66 14.61
C PRO A 516 -4.62 -26.37 16.00
N ASN A 517 -3.31 -26.47 16.18
CA ASN A 517 -2.64 -26.24 17.47
C ASN A 517 -2.15 -24.80 17.66
N ALA A 518 -2.24 -23.94 16.65
CA ALA A 518 -1.79 -22.56 16.75
C ALA A 518 -2.59 -21.76 17.79
N LYS A 519 -1.87 -20.91 18.53
CA LYS A 519 -2.42 -19.98 19.51
C LYS A 519 -2.78 -18.65 18.83
N ILE A 520 -3.89 -18.04 19.21
CA ILE A 520 -4.31 -16.75 18.67
C ILE A 520 -4.57 -15.78 19.81
N ILE A 521 -3.92 -14.62 19.76
CA ILE A 521 -4.09 -13.52 20.69
C ILE A 521 -4.71 -12.35 19.93
N ASP A 522 -5.90 -11.93 20.35
CA ASP A 522 -6.63 -10.77 19.82
C ASP A 522 -6.27 -9.53 20.64
N ALA A 523 -5.45 -8.65 20.07
CA ALA A 523 -5.09 -7.38 20.68
C ALA A 523 -6.23 -6.37 20.54
N ARG A 524 -6.81 -5.92 21.65
CA ARG A 524 -7.87 -4.92 21.70
C ARG A 524 -7.43 -3.65 22.41
N ARG A 525 -8.09 -2.54 22.08
CA ARG A 525 -7.89 -1.22 22.66
C ARG A 525 -9.23 -0.49 22.69
N ASP A 526 -9.36 0.55 23.51
CA ASP A 526 -10.49 1.48 23.42
C ASP A 526 -10.80 1.85 21.95
N ALA A 527 -12.07 1.73 21.56
CA ALA A 527 -12.50 1.80 20.17
C ALA A 527 -12.19 3.16 19.54
N VAL A 528 -12.48 4.25 20.26
CA VAL A 528 -12.23 5.62 19.81
C VAL A 528 -10.73 5.86 19.69
N ALA A 529 -9.96 5.50 20.72
CA ALA A 529 -8.51 5.68 20.72
C ALA A 529 -7.83 4.88 19.60
N CYS A 530 -8.30 3.66 19.32
CA CYS A 530 -7.77 2.80 18.28
C CYS A 530 -8.11 3.37 16.88
N CYS A 531 -9.38 3.66 16.62
CA CYS A 531 -9.86 4.20 15.36
C CYS A 531 -9.21 5.55 15.04
N PHE A 532 -9.20 6.47 16.00
CA PHE A 532 -8.57 7.78 15.78
C PHE A 532 -7.05 7.66 15.58
N SER A 533 -6.38 6.74 16.29
CA SER A 533 -4.96 6.47 16.02
C SER A 533 -4.73 5.91 14.62
N GLY A 534 -5.68 5.16 14.05
CA GLY A 534 -5.64 4.73 12.65
C GLY A 534 -5.86 5.90 11.68
N PHE A 535 -6.84 6.76 11.97
CA PHE A 535 -7.19 7.92 11.13
C PHE A 535 -6.04 8.88 10.90
N LYS A 536 -5.22 9.13 11.93
CA LYS A 536 -4.06 10.03 11.83
C LYS A 536 -2.75 9.35 11.41
N GLN A 537 -2.79 8.05 11.08
CA GLN A 537 -1.62 7.32 10.61
C GLN A 537 -1.73 7.11 9.10
N LEU A 538 -0.76 7.62 8.35
CA LEU A 538 -0.57 7.22 6.96
C LEU A 538 0.15 5.88 6.95
N PHE A 539 -0.58 4.84 6.53
CA PHE A 539 -0.07 3.48 6.38
C PHE A 539 0.49 3.29 4.97
N GLY A 540 1.48 2.40 4.82
CA GLY A 540 2.03 2.05 3.51
C GLY A 540 0.96 1.45 2.60
N GLU A 541 0.43 0.27 2.96
CA GLU A 541 -0.66 -0.40 2.23
C GLU A 541 -1.57 -1.20 3.19
N GLY A 542 -2.75 -1.60 2.70
CA GLY A 542 -3.62 -2.60 3.35
C GLY A 542 -4.55 -2.09 4.45
N GLN A 543 -4.52 -0.79 4.76
CA GLN A 543 -5.35 -0.15 5.80
C GLN A 543 -6.23 0.96 5.21
N GLU A 544 -6.79 0.73 4.01
CA GLU A 544 -7.53 1.75 3.24
C GLU A 544 -8.75 2.33 3.99
N PHE A 545 -9.33 1.57 4.92
CA PHE A 545 -10.46 2.00 5.74
C PHE A 545 -10.11 3.13 6.72
N SER A 546 -8.82 3.34 7.02
CA SER A 546 -8.43 4.29 8.08
C SER A 546 -8.62 5.75 7.68
N TYR A 547 -8.69 6.05 6.39
CA TYR A 547 -8.67 7.42 5.88
C TYR A 547 -10.04 8.13 5.92
N SER A 548 -11.01 7.57 6.65
CA SER A 548 -12.35 8.14 6.86
C SER A 548 -12.85 7.74 8.23
N LEU A 549 -13.30 8.72 9.03
CA LEU A 549 -13.85 8.46 10.37
C LEU A 549 -15.08 7.53 10.32
N ASN A 550 -15.89 7.61 9.27
CA ASN A 550 -17.03 6.71 9.09
C ASN A 550 -16.58 5.29 8.73
N ASP A 551 -15.67 5.16 7.75
CA ASP A 551 -15.23 3.85 7.25
C ASP A 551 -14.45 3.08 8.32
N ILE A 552 -13.58 3.73 9.10
CA ILE A 552 -12.84 3.07 10.18
C ILE A 552 -13.76 2.61 11.32
N GLY A 553 -14.79 3.39 11.67
CA GLY A 553 -15.79 2.98 12.67
C GLY A 553 -16.58 1.76 12.20
N ARG A 554 -17.02 1.75 10.93
CA ARG A 554 -17.73 0.62 10.33
C ARG A 554 -16.87 -0.63 10.25
N TYR A 555 -15.60 -0.46 9.85
CA TYR A 555 -14.63 -1.54 9.84
C TYR A 555 -14.43 -2.12 11.25
N TYR A 556 -14.31 -1.27 12.27
CA TYR A 556 -14.17 -1.71 13.65
C TYR A 556 -15.37 -2.53 14.14
N ASN A 557 -16.60 -2.10 13.85
CA ASN A 557 -17.80 -2.86 14.18
C ASN A 557 -17.83 -4.22 13.47
N ALA A 558 -17.47 -4.28 12.19
CA ALA A 558 -17.38 -5.53 11.45
C ALA A 558 -16.28 -6.47 11.99
N TYR A 559 -15.12 -5.92 12.35
CA TYR A 559 -14.05 -6.64 13.04
C TYR A 559 -14.54 -7.22 14.38
N ARG A 560 -15.21 -6.43 15.21
CA ARG A 560 -15.75 -6.87 16.50
C ARG A 560 -16.72 -8.03 16.32
N LYS A 561 -17.72 -7.89 15.44
CA LYS A 561 -18.68 -8.95 15.12
C LYS A 561 -17.99 -10.23 14.65
N LEU A 562 -16.97 -10.11 13.79
CA LEU A 562 -16.22 -11.25 13.31
C LEU A 562 -15.42 -11.94 14.43
N MET A 563 -14.79 -11.18 15.31
CA MET A 563 -14.08 -11.74 16.47
C MET A 563 -15.04 -12.37 17.49
N ASP A 564 -16.22 -11.80 17.69
CA ASP A 564 -17.26 -12.37 18.57
C ASP A 564 -17.72 -13.73 18.00
N HIS A 565 -17.94 -13.82 16.68
CA HIS A 565 -18.18 -15.10 15.99
C HIS A 565 -17.03 -16.10 16.18
N TRP A 566 -15.78 -15.66 16.07
CA TRP A 566 -14.64 -16.57 16.30
C TRP A 566 -14.57 -17.10 17.73
N HIS A 567 -14.90 -16.29 18.74
CA HIS A 567 -15.00 -16.78 20.11
C HIS A 567 -16.12 -17.80 20.29
N GLU A 568 -17.23 -17.66 19.57
CA GLU A 568 -18.35 -18.61 19.60
C GLU A 568 -17.99 -19.97 18.98
N VAL A 569 -17.37 -19.97 17.79
CA VAL A 569 -17.08 -21.22 17.05
C VAL A 569 -15.74 -21.88 17.41
N LEU A 570 -14.86 -21.17 18.13
CA LEU A 570 -13.55 -21.67 18.59
C LEU A 570 -13.34 -21.39 20.10
N PRO A 571 -14.23 -21.89 20.98
CA PRO A 571 -14.20 -21.54 22.40
C PRO A 571 -12.86 -21.93 23.05
N GLY A 572 -12.26 -20.99 23.77
CA GLY A 572 -10.99 -21.18 24.48
C GLY A 572 -9.73 -21.22 23.60
N GLN A 573 -9.85 -21.04 22.29
CA GLN A 573 -8.71 -21.06 21.37
C GLN A 573 -8.17 -19.68 21.00
N ILE A 574 -8.83 -18.61 21.47
CA ILE A 574 -8.47 -17.22 21.22
C ILE A 574 -8.42 -16.49 22.55
N LEU A 575 -7.33 -15.77 22.81
CA LEU A 575 -7.17 -14.92 23.99
C LEU A 575 -7.33 -13.45 23.59
N THR A 576 -8.38 -12.78 24.07
CA THR A 576 -8.48 -11.33 23.96
C THR A 576 -7.69 -10.63 25.07
N VAL A 577 -6.81 -9.72 24.67
CA VAL A 577 -5.95 -8.92 25.56
C VAL A 577 -6.23 -7.44 25.32
N GLN A 578 -6.77 -6.77 26.34
CA GLN A 578 -7.07 -5.34 26.30
C GLN A 578 -5.82 -4.53 26.64
N HIS A 579 -5.48 -3.56 25.80
CA HIS A 579 -4.30 -2.71 25.95
C HIS A 579 -4.29 -1.96 27.30
N GLU A 580 -5.44 -1.45 27.71
CA GLU A 580 -5.59 -0.73 28.98
C GLU A 580 -5.34 -1.64 30.19
N ASP A 581 -5.70 -2.92 30.11
CA ASP A 581 -5.41 -3.89 31.19
C ASP A 581 -3.91 -4.15 31.30
N VAL A 582 -3.20 -4.25 30.17
CA VAL A 582 -1.73 -4.40 30.15
C VAL A 582 -1.04 -3.18 30.76
N ILE A 583 -1.59 -1.98 30.54
CA ILE A 583 -1.08 -0.74 31.14
C ILE A 583 -1.31 -0.71 32.65
N ASN A 584 -2.45 -1.20 33.10
CA ASN A 584 -2.87 -1.13 34.50
C ASN A 584 -2.28 -2.25 35.37
N ASP A 585 -2.10 -3.44 34.80
CA ASP A 585 -1.56 -4.63 35.45
C ASP A 585 -0.71 -5.44 34.45
N LEU A 586 0.53 -4.99 34.25
CA LEU A 586 1.46 -5.64 33.33
C LEU A 586 1.73 -7.09 33.74
N GLU A 587 2.04 -7.34 35.02
CA GLU A 587 2.44 -8.68 35.46
C GLU A 587 1.28 -9.68 35.35
N GLY A 588 0.08 -9.30 35.77
CA GLY A 588 -1.10 -10.14 35.63
C GLY A 588 -1.42 -10.50 34.18
N GLN A 589 -1.35 -9.52 33.27
CA GLN A 589 -1.57 -9.80 31.84
C GLN A 589 -0.44 -10.61 31.21
N VAL A 590 0.81 -10.41 31.62
CA VAL A 590 1.95 -11.25 31.18
C VAL A 590 1.75 -12.70 31.56
N ARG A 591 1.41 -12.96 32.83
CA ARG A 591 1.13 -14.32 33.32
C ARG A 591 -0.01 -14.95 32.52
N ARG A 592 -1.12 -14.23 32.33
CA ARG A 592 -2.28 -14.69 31.56
C ARG A 592 -1.93 -15.04 30.11
N MET A 593 -1.07 -14.26 29.44
CA MET A 593 -0.63 -14.56 28.07
C MET A 593 0.30 -15.78 28.02
N LEU A 594 1.25 -15.89 28.95
CA LEU A 594 2.17 -17.03 29.02
C LEU A 594 1.40 -18.33 29.32
N ASP A 595 0.46 -18.30 30.28
CA ASP A 595 -0.39 -19.45 30.62
C ASP A 595 -1.21 -19.93 29.40
N PHE A 596 -1.81 -19.01 28.66
CA PHE A 596 -2.55 -19.34 27.43
C PHE A 596 -1.67 -20.00 26.36
N CYS A 597 -0.42 -19.54 26.25
CA CYS A 597 0.58 -20.09 25.34
C CYS A 597 1.23 -21.38 25.87
N GLY A 598 1.03 -21.75 27.14
CA GLY A 598 1.69 -22.89 27.77
C GLY A 598 3.17 -22.64 28.05
N LEU A 599 3.56 -21.39 28.30
CA LEU A 599 4.94 -20.97 28.57
C LEU A 599 5.15 -20.75 30.08
N PRO A 600 6.33 -21.09 30.63
CA PRO A 600 6.66 -20.74 32.00
C PRO A 600 6.76 -19.22 32.17
N PHE A 601 6.66 -18.74 33.42
CA PHE A 601 6.91 -17.32 33.69
C PHE A 601 8.40 -16.99 33.56
N GLU A 602 8.72 -15.94 32.80
CA GLU A 602 10.06 -15.36 32.72
C GLU A 602 10.01 -13.84 32.97
N GLU A 603 10.89 -13.36 33.86
CA GLU A 603 10.96 -11.94 34.24
C GLU A 603 11.34 -11.02 33.06
N ALA A 604 12.03 -11.56 32.05
CA ALA A 604 12.38 -10.83 30.83
C ALA A 604 11.14 -10.27 30.11
N CYS A 605 9.98 -10.93 30.23
CA CYS A 605 8.71 -10.45 29.67
C CYS A 605 8.20 -9.16 30.35
N LEU A 606 8.52 -8.94 31.63
CA LEU A 606 8.22 -7.67 32.33
C LEU A 606 9.23 -6.57 31.94
N ASN A 607 10.46 -6.98 31.63
CA ASN A 607 11.55 -6.11 31.20
C ASN A 607 11.68 -6.00 29.67
N PHE A 608 10.56 -6.16 28.95
CA PHE A 608 10.50 -6.28 27.49
C PHE A 608 11.20 -5.15 26.71
N HIS A 609 11.28 -3.96 27.31
CA HIS A 609 11.90 -2.77 26.72
C HIS A 609 13.44 -2.86 26.64
N GLN A 610 14.04 -3.76 27.42
CA GLN A 610 15.49 -4.02 27.41
C GLN A 610 15.92 -4.95 26.27
N THR A 611 14.98 -5.67 25.66
CA THR A 611 15.24 -6.66 24.60
C THR A 611 15.71 -5.98 23.30
N LYS A 612 16.94 -6.29 22.89
CA LYS A 612 17.55 -5.78 21.65
C LYS A 612 17.17 -6.65 20.45
N ARG A 613 15.92 -6.55 19.99
CA ARG A 613 15.46 -7.13 18.72
C ARG A 613 15.14 -6.05 17.67
N VAL A 614 15.14 -6.43 16.39
CA VAL A 614 14.69 -5.57 15.29
C VAL A 614 13.15 -5.59 15.28
N ILE A 615 12.52 -4.42 15.24
CA ILE A 615 11.05 -4.27 15.26
C ILE A 615 10.66 -3.35 14.11
N LYS A 616 9.84 -3.84 13.19
CA LYS A 616 9.49 -3.16 11.93
C LYS A 616 8.05 -2.67 11.94
N THR A 617 7.73 -1.77 12.85
CA THR A 617 6.39 -1.16 12.93
C THR A 617 6.50 0.33 13.25
N PRO A 618 5.48 1.14 12.92
CA PRO A 618 5.45 2.55 13.34
C PRO A 618 5.49 2.76 14.87
N SER A 619 5.28 1.70 15.65
CA SER A 619 5.34 1.70 17.11
C SER A 619 6.63 1.14 17.71
N SER A 620 7.65 0.82 16.89
CA SER A 620 8.89 0.19 17.34
C SER A 620 9.60 0.95 18.48
N GLU A 621 9.66 2.28 18.41
CA GLU A 621 10.27 3.12 19.44
C GLU A 621 9.48 3.10 20.76
N GLN A 622 8.15 3.00 20.68
CA GLN A 622 7.27 3.04 21.84
C GLN A 622 7.47 1.82 22.75
N VAL A 623 7.73 0.65 22.14
CA VAL A 623 7.93 -0.61 22.87
C VAL A 623 9.37 -0.82 23.35
N ARG A 624 10.29 0.10 23.01
CA ARG A 624 11.65 0.19 23.57
C ARG A 624 11.73 1.05 24.83
N GLN A 625 10.58 1.54 25.30
CA GLN A 625 10.45 2.31 26.53
C GLN A 625 9.57 1.54 27.52
N PRO A 626 9.70 1.80 28.84
CA PRO A 626 8.73 1.33 29.82
C PRO A 626 7.30 1.77 29.46
N ILE A 627 6.30 1.05 29.97
CA ILE A 627 4.89 1.38 29.74
C ILE A 627 4.59 2.82 30.20
N TYR A 628 3.90 3.58 29.35
CA TYR A 628 3.49 4.95 29.63
C TYR A 628 2.01 5.18 29.26
N ARG A 629 1.34 6.09 29.99
CA ARG A 629 -0.12 6.31 29.89
C ARG A 629 -0.55 7.37 28.86
N SER A 630 0.39 8.17 28.35
CA SER A 630 0.08 9.36 27.52
C SER A 630 -0.69 9.04 26.23
N GLY A 631 -0.57 7.82 25.70
CA GLY A 631 -1.27 7.40 24.49
C GLY A 631 -2.79 7.22 24.65
N MET A 632 -3.30 6.99 25.87
CA MET A 632 -4.71 6.62 26.10
C MET A 632 -5.69 7.76 25.86
N THR A 633 -5.31 9.00 26.16
CA THR A 633 -6.21 10.16 26.15
C THR A 633 -5.94 11.12 24.98
N GLN A 634 -5.09 10.74 24.03
CA GLN A 634 -4.66 11.62 22.94
C GLN A 634 -5.83 12.07 22.05
N TRP A 635 -6.83 11.20 21.84
CA TRP A 635 -8.01 11.53 21.05
C TRP A 635 -8.90 12.61 21.68
N LYS A 636 -8.81 12.85 23.00
CA LYS A 636 -9.66 13.83 23.69
C LYS A 636 -9.45 15.26 23.21
N GLY A 637 -8.23 15.61 22.77
CA GLY A 637 -7.97 16.92 22.15
C GLY A 637 -8.72 17.12 20.82
N PHE A 638 -9.20 16.04 20.22
CA PHE A 638 -9.88 16.03 18.92
C PHE A 638 -11.37 15.74 19.03
N GLU A 639 -11.90 15.55 20.24
CA GLU A 639 -13.30 15.18 20.49
C GLU A 639 -14.34 16.00 19.69
N PRO A 640 -14.20 17.34 19.52
CA PRO A 640 -15.13 18.13 18.70
C PRO A 640 -15.24 17.69 17.23
N TYR A 641 -14.24 16.99 16.71
CA TYR A 641 -14.14 16.56 15.30
C TYR A 641 -14.55 15.10 15.08
N LEU A 642 -14.75 14.34 16.15
CA LEU A 642 -14.98 12.88 16.09
C LEU A 642 -16.45 12.48 16.05
N ALA A 643 -17.38 13.44 15.93
CA ALA A 643 -18.81 13.15 15.82
C ALA A 643 -19.16 12.09 14.75
N PRO A 644 -18.54 12.08 13.54
CA PRO A 644 -18.80 11.02 12.55
C PRO A 644 -18.38 9.62 13.04
N LEU A 645 -17.30 9.52 13.81
CA LEU A 645 -16.83 8.25 14.38
C LEU A 645 -17.76 7.79 15.51
N PHE A 646 -18.11 8.67 16.44
CA PHE A 646 -19.03 8.35 17.55
C PHE A 646 -20.36 7.84 17.04
N SER A 647 -20.95 8.49 16.03
CA SER A 647 -22.23 8.07 15.46
C SER A 647 -22.25 6.62 14.95
N VAL A 648 -21.11 6.11 14.50
CA VAL A 648 -20.98 4.74 13.98
C VAL A 648 -20.68 3.75 15.09
N LEU A 649 -19.84 4.12 16.06
CA LEU A 649 -19.48 3.24 17.17
C LEU A 649 -20.64 3.06 18.17
N ASP A 650 -21.40 4.13 18.45
CA ASP A 650 -22.50 4.11 19.42
C ASP A 650 -23.79 3.48 18.86
N GLY A 651 -23.99 3.57 17.53
CA GLY A 651 -25.20 3.14 16.83
C GLY A 651 -25.47 1.62 16.83
N GLU A 652 -24.57 0.79 17.37
CA GLU A 652 -24.79 -0.66 17.54
C GLU A 652 -25.08 -1.07 18.99
N THR A 653 -25.11 -0.15 19.94
CA THR A 653 -25.50 -0.46 21.33
C THR A 653 -27.02 -0.59 21.51
N GLU A 654 -27.81 -0.31 20.47
CA GLU A 654 -29.30 -0.34 20.49
C GLU A 654 -29.95 -1.33 19.51
N ALA A 655 -29.23 -2.36 19.00
CA ALA A 655 -29.81 -3.38 18.10
C ALA A 655 -29.80 -4.79 18.71
#